data_AF-A0A238D425-F1
#
_entry.id   AF-A0A238D425-F1
#
_cell.length_a   1.000
_cell.length_b   1.000
_cell.length_c   1.000
_cell.angle_alpha   90.00
_cell.angle_beta   90.00
_cell.angle_gamma   90.00
#
_symmetry.space_group_name_H-M   'P 1'
#
loop_
_entity.id
_entity.type
_entity.pdbx_description
1 polymer ?
#
loop_
_entity_poly.entity_id
_entity_poly.type
_entity_poly.pdbx_seq_one_letter_code
_entity_poly.pdbx_strand_id
1 'polypeptide(L)'
;MARSNFIRLRGYARLSLLAVGSLIMTAAAWADGTSVSFQPVSQCFRDAGASGWTYGAAASPGTSYTGQNSSLTAATGIDAAGQGWLRLTNNQNNQKGSAYYNLPINVSSLGIQVEFTYTAWGGTGADGISMYLFDGATTKFVQGDFGGALGYCAGYGNSPGGLSNAVLGVGIDDYGNFENGYDRCQNYGEPQGHSTGYYTALGMRGPGNGSAGYKWLADVNQKNVPGSIGTFSTFYTPAATVRPTDAQFYRRVRLNISPADPKNPQNGYKVTLYWATTPNGAFTQMMSAPYPQGNTPPQTGNGAPQFTIPSSWTPLPPTVKFGFAGSTGGATNYHEVRDVYFTEGLPDLSVSQTAPSAVAAGSNITYVVTVTNIGSTPASNVTFSDVLPNALTNVRWSCTASAGSSCPAPASAGTISGQNFSVGGIDLALVGNVTFTIQGQVPVGTSSSLINSASVVEPSGFNDAYLNNNNSVLTTSIDSNPSTANLNLSQVPQTLNSIGVNAVKGAVVQTSTQIYLGQYHPANWWGQLLAYPLGANTSGQLAAGAIPNWDASCILTGPPCPIAVSSPPTGAQTSRTMLTWNGTQGVAFAYTSLSSAQQTALNNDPVLSGTTSTGTDVVNYLRGTRSKEQSAGGPFRTRTGVLGDIVDSSPVWVGPPSLSYPTAWGDAIYAGLTPAENAASDTYGSYKTNNAMRQHVVYAGSNDGFVHGFGAGNFTSSGTFNAATNKGQELLAYMPSTVLSQIASNSSGASIGSNFNFTDPGYTHRYFVDATPGAGDLYYNGAWHTWLVGGLGGGGQGLYALDITNPANFTQSNASSLVVKEINLSNIACANNSNCKNDLGYTYGTPIIRRMHSGDWAVIFGNGYNSSTGTAAIFIATIKSGGAGTNAGGQTWTIYELDTGAGPISDPTGQHRANGINYISSADMDGDHIIDYLYAGDLYGNLWRFDVTSCNPPGIASAGCAGAWAVSKFGGSSSTALFSAVNATGSPQPITTQVQILSVPSPVGQPRIEVMFGTGKNIETADQLPNNSPTGVQSIYGIWDWDMANWNALSQAQYASLTGMQSIGRSVMQQQTVLGSYNASGQAFAGVGTGFRTLSTDAVCWKNTSSCPSNNNKYGFYLDLPGAGEGVIYNPTLAFGTFVVNSTIPSPNSQGLSCYAPSPPGGWTMAINPLNGGALPNSFFADSTGNFVTIGGQIVSGVYLNAVGSPSFVTFGSKPYMINQDNSGNPNVQQVNPAPNGAGQRRTWTELR
;
A
#
# COMPACT_ATOMS: atom_id res chain seq x y z
N MET A 1 -32.95 50.73 41.45
CA MET A 1 -33.00 52.15 41.86
C MET A 1 -31.97 52.92 41.03
N ALA A 2 -32.40 54.08 40.49
CA ALA A 2 -31.66 55.12 39.72
C ALA A 2 -31.06 54.69 38.36
N ARG A 3 -31.50 55.12 37.15
CA ARG A 3 -31.74 56.47 36.54
C ARG A 3 -30.53 57.41 36.67
N SER A 4 -30.07 58.20 35.70
CA SER A 4 -30.41 58.51 34.31
C SER A 4 -29.31 59.44 33.73
N ASN A 5 -28.98 59.26 32.44
CA ASN A 5 -28.62 60.21 31.35
C ASN A 5 -27.75 61.48 31.57
N PHE A 6 -26.94 61.87 30.55
CA PHE A 6 -27.12 63.10 29.73
C PHE A 6 -26.01 63.35 28.63
N ILE A 7 -26.47 63.67 27.39
CA ILE A 7 -25.97 64.61 26.32
C ILE A 7 -24.64 64.35 25.54
N ARG A 8 -24.58 64.19 24.19
CA ARG A 8 -24.81 65.05 22.95
C ARG A 8 -23.54 65.79 22.48
N LEU A 9 -23.00 65.60 21.25
CA LEU A 9 -23.22 66.40 20.00
C LEU A 9 -22.27 65.88 18.86
N ARG A 10 -22.73 65.38 17.68
CA ARG A 10 -22.81 65.99 16.31
C ARG A 10 -21.98 67.28 16.06
N GLY A 11 -21.35 67.58 14.91
CA GLY A 11 -21.38 67.10 13.52
C GLY A 11 -20.50 68.07 12.65
N TYR A 12 -20.19 67.80 11.38
CA TYR A 12 -20.62 68.51 10.13
C TYR A 12 -19.60 68.14 9.01
N ALA A 13 -19.87 68.02 7.70
CA ALA A 13 -20.93 68.51 6.80
C ALA A 13 -21.11 67.57 5.57
N ARG A 14 -22.34 67.19 5.17
CA ARG A 14 -23.15 67.63 3.98
C ARG A 14 -22.39 67.64 2.64
N LEU A 15 -22.59 66.73 1.67
CA LEU A 15 -23.76 66.19 0.92
C LEU A 15 -24.26 67.11 -0.23
N SER A 16 -24.07 66.63 -1.47
CA SER A 16 -24.76 67.06 -2.69
C SER A 16 -25.21 65.80 -3.46
N LEU A 17 -26.46 65.82 -3.95
CA LEU A 17 -27.23 64.70 -4.52
C LEU A 17 -27.47 64.92 -6.03
N LEU A 18 -27.65 63.82 -6.78
CA LEU A 18 -28.31 63.58 -8.09
C LEU A 18 -27.40 62.69 -8.99
N ALA A 19 -27.81 61.62 -9.67
CA ALA A 19 -29.01 60.79 -9.76
C ALA A 19 -28.67 59.52 -10.60
N VAL A 20 -29.57 58.51 -10.56
CA VAL A 20 -29.77 57.38 -11.51
C VAL A 20 -28.95 56.09 -11.30
N GLY A 21 -29.68 54.98 -11.09
CA GLY A 21 -29.23 53.62 -11.40
C GLY A 21 -29.10 52.67 -10.20
N SER A 22 -30.21 52.21 -9.63
CA SER A 22 -30.21 51.00 -8.78
C SER A 22 -29.86 49.78 -9.64
N LEU A 23 -28.61 49.30 -9.56
CA LEU A 23 -28.22 47.97 -10.00
C LEU A 23 -27.83 47.15 -8.77
N ILE A 24 -28.45 45.98 -8.69
CA ILE A 24 -28.21 44.90 -7.75
C ILE A 24 -26.72 44.50 -7.79
N MET A 25 -25.97 44.76 -6.72
CA MET A 25 -24.68 44.08 -6.47
C MET A 25 -24.95 42.94 -5.50
N THR A 26 -25.20 41.76 -6.06
CA THR A 26 -24.98 40.48 -5.38
C THR A 26 -23.51 40.42 -4.99
N ALA A 27 -23.24 40.40 -3.69
CA ALA A 27 -21.97 39.92 -3.17
C ALA A 27 -21.84 38.46 -3.58
N ALA A 28 -21.11 38.19 -4.66
CA ALA A 28 -20.64 36.86 -4.97
C ALA A 28 -19.64 36.49 -3.88
N ALA A 29 -20.08 35.65 -2.95
CA ALA A 29 -19.21 34.87 -2.12
C ALA A 29 -18.23 34.14 -3.05
N TRP A 30 -16.94 34.39 -2.87
CA TRP A 30 -15.90 33.57 -3.47
C TRP A 30 -16.01 32.22 -2.77
N ALA A 31 -16.70 31.29 -3.43
CA ALA A 31 -16.56 29.89 -3.13
C ALA A 31 -15.08 29.55 -3.30
N ASP A 32 -14.49 29.02 -2.24
CA ASP A 32 -13.24 28.28 -2.29
C ASP A 32 -13.53 27.03 -3.15
N GLY A 33 -13.45 27.23 -4.47
CA GLY A 33 -13.71 26.21 -5.47
C GLY A 33 -12.53 25.29 -5.53
N THR A 34 -12.62 24.19 -4.77
CA THR A 34 -11.92 22.92 -4.96
C THR A 34 -11.18 22.85 -6.29
N SER A 35 -9.86 22.94 -6.27
CA SER A 35 -9.04 22.47 -7.38
C SER A 35 -9.25 20.96 -7.48
N VAL A 36 -10.21 20.54 -8.31
CA VAL A 36 -10.40 19.13 -8.62
C VAL A 36 -9.19 18.72 -9.45
N SER A 37 -8.24 18.02 -8.83
CA SER A 37 -7.04 17.54 -9.49
C SER A 37 -7.42 16.66 -10.68
N PHE A 38 -6.71 16.85 -11.80
CA PHE A 38 -6.81 15.97 -12.96
C PHE A 38 -6.67 14.50 -12.54
N GLN A 39 -7.55 13.65 -13.05
CA GLN A 39 -7.56 12.21 -12.77
C GLN A 39 -7.05 11.46 -13.99
N PRO A 40 -5.81 10.92 -13.97
CA PRO A 40 -5.35 10.06 -15.06
C PRO A 40 -6.22 8.79 -15.11
N VAL A 41 -6.49 8.29 -16.31
CA VAL A 41 -7.19 7.01 -16.50
C VAL A 41 -6.18 5.98 -17.01
N SER A 42 -6.07 4.86 -16.30
CA SER A 42 -5.26 3.71 -16.72
C SER A 42 -6.15 2.48 -16.76
N GLN A 43 -6.15 1.77 -17.89
CA GLN A 43 -6.93 0.54 -18.06
C GLN A 43 -6.19 -0.46 -18.95
N CYS A 44 -5.80 -1.60 -18.36
CA CYS A 44 -4.99 -2.59 -19.06
C CYS A 44 -5.82 -3.56 -19.90
N PHE A 45 -7.12 -3.74 -19.59
CA PHE A 45 -8.04 -4.70 -20.23
C PHE A 45 -7.61 -6.17 -20.16
N ARG A 46 -6.78 -6.52 -19.18
CA ARG A 46 -6.23 -7.88 -18.99
C ARG A 46 -7.16 -8.81 -18.22
N ASP A 47 -8.11 -8.26 -17.48
CA ASP A 47 -9.01 -9.00 -16.59
C ASP A 47 -10.47 -8.95 -17.05
N ALA A 48 -11.34 -9.67 -16.35
CA ALA A 48 -12.76 -9.76 -16.65
C ALA A 48 -13.56 -8.47 -16.34
N GLY A 49 -12.92 -7.42 -15.83
CA GLY A 49 -13.55 -6.15 -15.49
C GLY A 49 -12.72 -4.94 -15.92
N ALA A 50 -13.41 -3.84 -16.25
CA ALA A 50 -12.82 -2.53 -16.48
C ALA A 50 -13.79 -1.47 -15.94
N SER A 51 -13.49 -0.90 -14.77
CA SER A 51 -14.41 0.05 -14.14
C SER A 51 -14.52 1.35 -14.93
N GLY A 52 -15.71 1.94 -14.94
CA GLY A 52 -16.00 3.16 -15.69
C GLY A 52 -16.13 2.97 -17.21
N TRP A 53 -15.95 1.76 -17.75
CA TRP A 53 -16.09 1.50 -19.19
C TRP A 53 -17.49 1.01 -19.56
N THR A 54 -18.08 1.64 -20.58
CA THR A 54 -19.33 1.23 -21.22
C THR A 54 -19.02 0.56 -22.55
N TYR A 55 -19.70 -0.55 -22.85
CA TYR A 55 -19.52 -1.32 -24.08
C TYR A 55 -20.74 -1.19 -25.00
N GLY A 56 -20.52 -0.78 -26.25
CA GLY A 56 -21.53 -0.64 -27.29
C GLY A 56 -21.78 -1.94 -28.06
N ALA A 57 -22.97 -2.04 -28.64
CA ALA A 57 -23.42 -3.22 -29.40
C ALA A 57 -22.78 -3.30 -30.79
N ALA A 58 -22.50 -4.53 -31.24
CA ALA A 58 -22.07 -4.84 -32.60
C ALA A 58 -23.24 -5.29 -33.49
N ALA A 59 -23.92 -4.33 -34.15
CA ALA A 59 -24.86 -4.61 -35.24
C ALA A 59 -25.12 -3.38 -36.14
N SER A 60 -25.37 -3.63 -37.43
CA SER A 60 -25.72 -2.66 -38.48
C SER A 60 -27.22 -2.71 -38.83
N PRO A 61 -27.79 -1.69 -39.51
CA PRO A 61 -29.19 -1.72 -39.95
C PRO A 61 -29.43 -2.84 -40.99
N GLY A 62 -30.35 -3.77 -40.73
CA GLY A 62 -30.91 -4.67 -41.75
C GLY A 62 -30.78 -6.19 -41.54
N THR A 63 -30.11 -6.68 -40.49
CA THR A 63 -30.05 -8.13 -40.19
C THR A 63 -30.24 -8.41 -38.70
N SER A 64 -31.03 -9.44 -38.37
CA SER A 64 -31.23 -9.93 -37.00
C SER A 64 -29.94 -10.54 -36.45
N TYR A 65 -29.47 -10.11 -35.27
CA TYR A 65 -28.34 -10.74 -34.58
C TYR A 65 -28.69 -11.17 -33.16
N THR A 66 -28.03 -12.26 -32.71
CA THR A 66 -28.26 -12.98 -31.44
C THR A 66 -26.96 -13.21 -30.63
N GLY A 67 -25.88 -12.44 -30.83
CA GLY A 67 -24.59 -12.58 -30.11
C GLY A 67 -23.96 -11.26 -29.61
N GLN A 68 -22.82 -11.35 -28.90
CA GLN A 68 -22.35 -10.38 -27.89
C GLN A 68 -21.74 -9.04 -28.38
N ASN A 69 -21.88 -8.00 -27.53
CA ASN A 69 -21.31 -6.65 -27.61
C ASN A 69 -19.77 -6.64 -27.60
N SER A 70 -19.14 -5.46 -27.77
CA SER A 70 -17.72 -5.29 -27.38
C SER A 70 -17.51 -5.87 -25.98
N SER A 71 -16.42 -6.61 -25.77
CA SER A 71 -16.24 -7.39 -24.54
C SER A 71 -14.77 -7.50 -24.16
N LEU A 72 -14.55 -7.76 -22.88
CA LEU A 72 -13.24 -8.17 -22.40
C LEU A 72 -13.09 -9.66 -22.68
N THR A 73 -12.01 -10.04 -23.35
CA THR A 73 -11.76 -11.43 -23.70
C THR A 73 -11.57 -12.31 -22.45
N ALA A 74 -11.08 -11.74 -21.35
CA ALA A 74 -11.04 -12.43 -20.06
C ALA A 74 -12.43 -12.62 -19.43
N ALA A 75 -13.36 -11.68 -19.61
CA ALA A 75 -14.74 -11.81 -19.11
C ALA A 75 -15.55 -12.88 -19.86
N THR A 76 -15.17 -13.13 -21.11
CA THR A 76 -15.81 -14.12 -21.98
C THR A 76 -15.11 -15.48 -21.96
N GLY A 77 -14.03 -15.63 -21.18
CA GLY A 77 -13.25 -16.86 -21.06
C GLY A 77 -12.38 -17.18 -22.28
N ILE A 78 -12.21 -16.22 -23.21
CA ILE A 78 -11.34 -16.35 -24.39
C ILE A 78 -9.87 -16.28 -23.96
N ASP A 79 -9.56 -15.40 -23.01
CA ASP A 79 -8.24 -15.28 -22.38
C ASP A 79 -8.36 -15.56 -20.87
N ALA A 80 -7.28 -15.98 -20.23
CA ALA A 80 -7.24 -16.02 -18.77
C ALA A 80 -7.21 -14.58 -18.20
N ALA A 81 -7.66 -14.40 -16.96
CA ALA A 81 -7.42 -13.17 -16.21
C ALA A 81 -5.91 -12.87 -16.19
N GLY A 82 -5.54 -11.60 -16.31
CA GLY A 82 -4.16 -11.14 -16.53
C GLY A 82 -3.67 -11.18 -18.00
N GLN A 83 -4.39 -11.80 -18.92
CA GLN A 83 -3.97 -11.96 -20.34
C GLN A 83 -4.96 -11.39 -21.37
N GLY A 84 -6.06 -10.82 -20.91
CA GLY A 84 -7.15 -10.32 -21.76
C GLY A 84 -6.86 -9.07 -22.59
N TRP A 85 -7.83 -8.74 -23.42
CA TRP A 85 -7.93 -7.58 -24.30
C TRP A 85 -9.36 -7.05 -24.32
N LEU A 86 -9.53 -5.76 -24.65
CA LEU A 86 -10.81 -5.23 -25.11
C LEU A 86 -11.01 -5.61 -26.57
N ARG A 87 -11.98 -6.48 -26.87
CA ARG A 87 -12.38 -6.83 -28.23
C ARG A 87 -13.55 -5.97 -28.69
N LEU A 88 -13.33 -5.21 -29.76
CA LEU A 88 -14.30 -4.26 -30.32
C LEU A 88 -15.17 -4.88 -31.42
N THR A 89 -14.68 -5.87 -32.14
CA THR A 89 -15.44 -6.55 -33.21
C THR A 89 -15.08 -8.02 -33.27
N ASN A 90 -16.00 -8.80 -33.85
CA ASN A 90 -15.73 -10.17 -34.27
C ASN A 90 -15.28 -10.20 -35.72
N ASN A 91 -14.69 -11.32 -36.11
CA ASN A 91 -14.28 -11.61 -37.47
C ASN A 91 -15.46 -11.89 -38.42
N GLN A 92 -16.30 -10.87 -38.63
CA GLN A 92 -17.50 -10.90 -39.48
C GLN A 92 -17.63 -9.61 -40.27
N ASN A 93 -18.43 -9.63 -41.34
CA ASN A 93 -18.70 -8.45 -42.16
C ASN A 93 -19.63 -7.45 -41.44
N ASN A 94 -19.55 -6.18 -41.85
CA ASN A 94 -20.46 -5.10 -41.45
C ASN A 94 -20.70 -4.97 -39.94
N GLN A 95 -19.63 -5.09 -39.13
CA GLN A 95 -19.63 -4.94 -37.68
C GLN A 95 -19.27 -3.51 -37.29
N LYS A 96 -19.82 -3.03 -36.18
CA LYS A 96 -19.34 -1.82 -35.47
C LYS A 96 -19.46 -2.04 -33.97
N GLY A 97 -18.37 -2.06 -33.22
CA GLY A 97 -18.46 -2.10 -31.76
C GLY A 97 -17.68 -0.96 -31.17
N SER A 98 -18.07 -0.52 -29.97
CA SER A 98 -17.38 0.54 -29.24
C SER A 98 -17.18 0.17 -27.78
N ALA A 99 -16.21 0.79 -27.13
CA ALA A 99 -16.18 0.91 -25.70
C ALA A 99 -15.62 2.28 -25.31
N TYR A 100 -16.19 2.90 -24.29
CA TYR A 100 -15.77 4.24 -23.88
C TYR A 100 -15.78 4.38 -22.37
N TYR A 101 -14.88 5.21 -21.86
CA TYR A 101 -14.84 5.58 -20.47
C TYR A 101 -15.95 6.61 -20.17
N ASN A 102 -16.89 6.24 -19.31
CA ASN A 102 -18.15 6.94 -19.08
C ASN A 102 -18.13 7.86 -17.86
N LEU A 103 -16.95 8.19 -17.33
CA LEU A 103 -16.78 9.24 -16.34
C LEU A 103 -16.15 10.46 -17.01
N PRO A 104 -16.69 11.68 -16.81
CA PRO A 104 -16.09 12.90 -17.34
C PRO A 104 -14.66 13.08 -16.80
N ILE A 105 -13.73 13.39 -17.69
CA ILE A 105 -12.33 13.68 -17.35
C ILE A 105 -12.12 15.18 -17.51
N ASN A 106 -11.66 15.84 -16.46
CA ASN A 106 -11.31 17.27 -16.52
C ASN A 106 -10.22 17.50 -17.56
N VAL A 107 -10.36 18.57 -18.33
CA VAL A 107 -9.35 18.99 -19.31
C VAL A 107 -8.77 20.31 -18.83
N SER A 108 -7.52 20.31 -18.36
CA SER A 108 -6.82 21.54 -18.02
C SER A 108 -6.39 22.31 -19.27
N SER A 109 -5.83 23.50 -19.05
CA SER A 109 -5.19 24.30 -20.10
C SER A 109 -3.95 23.62 -20.71
N LEU A 110 -3.49 22.48 -20.19
CA LEU A 110 -2.25 21.80 -20.61
C LEU A 110 -2.46 20.83 -21.77
N GLY A 111 -3.72 20.53 -22.10
CA GLY A 111 -4.06 19.54 -23.11
C GLY A 111 -4.02 18.10 -22.58
N ILE A 112 -4.15 17.12 -23.48
CA ILE A 112 -4.36 15.70 -23.17
C ILE A 112 -3.35 14.84 -23.93
N GLN A 113 -2.85 13.80 -23.29
CA GLN A 113 -2.18 12.67 -23.94
C GLN A 113 -2.99 11.39 -23.74
N VAL A 114 -3.15 10.61 -24.81
CA VAL A 114 -3.74 9.27 -24.75
C VAL A 114 -2.77 8.27 -25.38
N GLU A 115 -2.48 7.19 -24.68
CA GLU A 115 -1.75 6.05 -25.21
C GLU A 115 -2.55 4.76 -25.17
N PHE A 116 -2.29 3.87 -26.12
CA PHE A 116 -2.86 2.52 -26.13
C PHE A 116 -2.06 1.58 -27.03
N THR A 117 -2.18 0.28 -26.81
CA THR A 117 -1.70 -0.75 -27.73
C THR A 117 -2.89 -1.35 -28.47
N TYR A 118 -2.74 -1.64 -29.76
CA TYR A 118 -3.79 -2.31 -30.53
C TYR A 118 -3.25 -3.44 -31.41
N THR A 119 -4.16 -4.34 -31.79
CA THR A 119 -3.93 -5.37 -32.80
C THR A 119 -5.20 -5.61 -33.63
N ALA A 120 -5.01 -5.90 -34.91
CA ALA A 120 -6.08 -6.29 -35.83
C ALA A 120 -5.64 -7.58 -36.57
N TRP A 121 -6.47 -8.63 -36.52
CA TRP A 121 -6.08 -9.97 -37.00
C TRP A 121 -7.29 -10.86 -37.30
N GLY A 122 -7.07 -12.01 -37.94
CA GLY A 122 -8.05 -13.10 -37.99
C GLY A 122 -8.91 -13.20 -39.24
N GLY A 123 -9.04 -12.14 -40.03
CA GLY A 123 -9.97 -12.07 -41.17
C GLY A 123 -9.31 -11.68 -42.48
N THR A 124 -10.07 -11.18 -43.45
CA THR A 124 -9.59 -10.85 -44.81
C THR A 124 -9.01 -9.43 -44.96
N GLY A 125 -8.79 -8.71 -43.86
CA GLY A 125 -8.60 -7.25 -43.80
C GLY A 125 -9.96 -6.57 -43.52
N ALA A 126 -10.04 -5.48 -42.76
CA ALA A 126 -11.31 -4.82 -42.42
C ALA A 126 -11.19 -3.30 -42.53
N ASP A 127 -12.19 -2.53 -42.09
CA ASP A 127 -12.07 -1.06 -42.15
C ASP A 127 -11.16 -0.52 -41.04
N GLY A 128 -11.17 -1.04 -39.80
CA GLY A 128 -10.15 -0.73 -38.80
C GLY A 128 -10.67 -0.25 -37.42
N ILE A 129 -9.89 0.58 -36.73
CA ILE A 129 -10.16 1.08 -35.37
C ILE A 129 -10.15 2.60 -35.34
N SER A 130 -11.05 3.22 -34.57
CA SER A 130 -10.92 4.62 -34.19
C SER A 130 -10.73 4.79 -32.68
N MET A 131 -9.99 5.83 -32.30
CA MET A 131 -10.03 6.44 -30.98
C MET A 131 -10.78 7.75 -31.10
N TYR A 132 -11.64 8.07 -30.14
CA TYR A 132 -12.43 9.31 -30.19
C TYR A 132 -12.58 9.98 -28.83
N LEU A 133 -12.74 11.30 -28.88
CA LEU A 133 -13.15 12.17 -27.78
C LEU A 133 -14.56 12.71 -28.04
N PHE A 134 -15.34 12.84 -26.99
CA PHE A 134 -16.65 13.49 -27.02
C PHE A 134 -16.88 14.29 -25.73
N ASP A 135 -17.83 15.22 -25.77
CA ASP A 135 -18.14 16.10 -24.64
C ASP A 135 -18.49 15.27 -23.38
N GLY A 136 -17.81 15.52 -22.27
CA GLY A 136 -18.01 14.83 -20.99
C GLY A 136 -19.42 15.03 -20.42
N ALA A 137 -20.12 16.10 -20.80
CA ALA A 137 -21.52 16.34 -20.46
C ALA A 137 -22.51 15.45 -21.22
N THR A 138 -22.04 14.62 -22.16
CA THR A 138 -22.90 13.74 -22.95
C THR A 138 -23.52 12.64 -22.09
N THR A 139 -24.84 12.67 -22.00
CA THR A 139 -25.68 11.70 -21.24
C THR A 139 -26.32 10.64 -22.12
N LYS A 140 -26.48 10.92 -23.43
CA LYS A 140 -26.98 9.96 -24.44
C LYS A 140 -25.91 9.75 -25.49
N PHE A 141 -25.26 8.58 -25.43
CA PHE A 141 -24.23 8.19 -26.38
C PHE A 141 -24.87 7.47 -27.58
N VAL A 142 -24.60 7.95 -28.79
CA VAL A 142 -24.87 7.25 -30.05
C VAL A 142 -23.54 7.07 -30.75
N GLN A 143 -23.18 5.84 -31.09
CA GLN A 143 -21.99 5.52 -31.89
C GLN A 143 -22.24 5.88 -33.36
N GLY A 144 -21.20 6.33 -34.07
CA GLY A 144 -21.23 6.45 -35.53
C GLY A 144 -21.33 5.11 -36.25
N ASP A 145 -21.26 5.12 -37.58
CA ASP A 145 -21.60 3.94 -38.37
C ASP A 145 -20.43 2.97 -38.62
N PHE A 146 -20.73 1.79 -39.20
CA PHE A 146 -19.74 0.77 -39.57
C PHE A 146 -19.01 1.14 -40.88
N GLY A 147 -18.10 0.28 -41.32
CA GLY A 147 -17.24 0.56 -42.45
C GLY A 147 -16.24 1.69 -42.18
N GLY A 148 -15.83 2.40 -43.24
CA GLY A 148 -15.03 3.63 -43.18
C GLY A 148 -15.51 4.74 -42.25
N ALA A 149 -16.73 4.70 -41.70
CA ALA A 149 -17.12 5.63 -40.64
C ALA A 149 -16.40 5.36 -39.30
N LEU A 150 -15.84 4.16 -39.13
CA LEU A 150 -15.11 3.66 -37.96
C LEU A 150 -15.79 3.96 -36.61
N GLY A 151 -17.12 3.99 -36.56
CA GLY A 151 -17.88 4.33 -35.35
C GLY A 151 -17.82 5.80 -34.93
N TYR A 152 -17.24 6.71 -35.73
CA TYR A 152 -17.08 8.13 -35.41
C TYR A 152 -18.03 9.04 -36.20
N CYS A 153 -18.09 8.93 -37.53
CA CYS A 153 -18.89 9.81 -38.39
C CYS A 153 -20.24 9.15 -38.81
N ALA A 154 -21.07 9.90 -39.56
CA ALA A 154 -22.32 9.39 -40.14
C ALA A 154 -22.06 8.59 -41.42
N GLY A 155 -22.51 7.33 -41.46
CA GLY A 155 -22.36 6.35 -42.55
C GLY A 155 -23.15 6.65 -43.84
N TYR A 156 -23.29 5.64 -44.71
CA TYR A 156 -24.07 5.76 -45.96
C TYR A 156 -25.50 6.25 -45.69
N GLY A 157 -25.92 7.29 -46.43
CA GLY A 157 -27.28 7.82 -46.33
C GLY A 157 -27.61 8.51 -45.00
N ASN A 158 -26.59 8.83 -44.18
CA ASN A 158 -26.74 9.51 -42.89
C ASN A 158 -27.63 8.78 -41.87
N SER A 159 -27.72 7.44 -41.95
CA SER A 159 -28.58 6.64 -41.06
C SER A 159 -27.91 5.34 -40.58
N PRO A 160 -27.69 5.17 -39.26
CA PRO A 160 -27.85 6.17 -38.20
C PRO A 160 -26.78 7.29 -38.32
N GLY A 161 -27.04 8.45 -37.71
CA GLY A 161 -26.08 9.56 -37.66
C GLY A 161 -24.76 9.18 -36.95
N GLY A 162 -23.78 10.08 -37.00
CA GLY A 162 -22.47 9.97 -36.37
C GLY A 162 -22.47 10.14 -34.85
N LEU A 163 -21.27 10.01 -34.26
CA LEU A 163 -21.03 10.02 -32.81
C LEU A 163 -21.61 11.28 -32.13
N SER A 164 -22.37 11.10 -31.05
CA SER A 164 -22.99 12.22 -30.31
C SER A 164 -21.94 13.15 -29.70
N ASN A 165 -22.07 14.45 -29.96
CA ASN A 165 -21.19 15.51 -29.42
C ASN A 165 -19.69 15.19 -29.54
N ALA A 166 -19.31 14.65 -30.69
CA ALA A 166 -17.93 14.29 -30.99
C ALA A 166 -17.04 15.53 -31.00
N VAL A 167 -15.82 15.37 -30.50
CA VAL A 167 -14.80 16.43 -30.38
C VAL A 167 -13.64 16.16 -31.33
N LEU A 168 -13.07 14.96 -31.30
CA LEU A 168 -11.96 14.54 -32.16
C LEU A 168 -12.05 13.03 -32.41
N GLY A 169 -11.80 12.61 -33.64
CA GLY A 169 -11.70 11.20 -34.02
C GLY A 169 -10.39 10.94 -34.73
N VAL A 170 -9.66 9.90 -34.29
CA VAL A 170 -8.44 9.39 -34.92
C VAL A 170 -8.76 8.01 -35.46
N GLY A 171 -8.84 7.88 -36.78
CA GLY A 171 -9.07 6.63 -37.48
C GLY A 171 -7.76 5.98 -37.91
N ILE A 172 -7.68 4.68 -37.65
CA ILE A 172 -6.65 3.76 -38.10
C ILE A 172 -7.36 2.83 -39.09
N ASP A 173 -7.32 3.17 -40.36
CA ASP A 173 -8.15 2.56 -41.41
C ASP A 173 -7.31 1.68 -42.34
N ASP A 174 -7.64 0.41 -42.51
CA ASP A 174 -6.86 -0.48 -43.39
C ASP A 174 -7.08 -0.16 -44.89
N TYR A 175 -8.19 0.50 -45.24
CA TYR A 175 -8.62 0.82 -46.61
C TYR A 175 -8.69 2.33 -46.92
N GLY A 176 -8.58 3.20 -45.92
CA GLY A 176 -8.51 4.66 -46.11
C GLY A 176 -9.85 5.31 -46.45
N ASN A 177 -10.96 4.73 -45.97
CA ASN A 177 -12.28 5.32 -46.15
C ASN A 177 -12.63 6.31 -45.03
N PHE A 178 -11.92 6.26 -43.91
CA PHE A 178 -12.09 7.17 -42.78
C PHE A 178 -11.77 8.60 -43.15
N GLU A 179 -10.92 8.87 -44.13
CA GLU A 179 -10.63 10.22 -44.65
C GLU A 179 -11.53 10.61 -45.82
N ASN A 180 -12.20 9.65 -46.47
CA ASN A 180 -13.01 9.87 -47.66
C ASN A 180 -14.30 10.65 -47.34
N GLY A 181 -14.56 11.76 -48.03
CA GLY A 181 -15.76 12.59 -47.82
C GLY A 181 -16.95 12.17 -48.70
N TYR A 182 -16.70 11.42 -49.77
CA TYR A 182 -17.72 10.92 -50.69
C TYR A 182 -18.28 9.56 -50.25
N ASP A 183 -17.45 8.75 -49.58
CA ASP A 183 -17.82 7.41 -49.12
C ASP A 183 -17.95 7.38 -47.58
N ARG A 184 -19.14 7.05 -47.07
CA ARG A 184 -19.44 6.78 -45.64
C ARG A 184 -19.20 7.90 -44.60
N CYS A 185 -18.62 9.06 -44.91
CA CYS A 185 -18.56 10.23 -44.02
C CYS A 185 -18.94 11.52 -44.79
N GLN A 186 -20.23 11.73 -45.07
CA GLN A 186 -20.69 12.87 -45.90
C GLN A 186 -20.48 14.23 -45.22
N ASN A 187 -19.44 15.01 -45.58
CA ASN A 187 -19.40 16.48 -45.41
C ASN A 187 -18.27 17.17 -46.22
N TYR A 188 -18.57 18.33 -46.80
CA TYR A 188 -17.73 19.10 -47.73
C TYR A 188 -16.39 19.59 -47.12
N GLY A 189 -15.26 19.34 -47.82
CA GLY A 189 -13.92 19.87 -47.46
C GLY A 189 -12.68 19.12 -48.00
N GLU A 190 -12.84 18.03 -48.76
CA GLU A 190 -11.75 17.16 -49.25
C GLU A 190 -10.82 17.83 -50.29
N PRO A 191 -9.49 17.62 -50.24
CA PRO A 191 -8.59 17.91 -51.37
C PRO A 191 -8.84 16.96 -52.56
N GLN A 192 -8.82 17.47 -53.80
CA GLN A 192 -8.89 16.64 -55.01
C GLN A 192 -7.78 15.56 -55.02
N GLY A 193 -8.15 14.27 -55.01
CA GLY A 193 -7.21 13.15 -55.22
C GLY A 193 -7.32 11.96 -54.25
N HIS A 194 -8.07 12.09 -53.14
CA HIS A 194 -8.27 11.01 -52.17
C HIS A 194 -9.37 10.00 -52.58
N SER A 195 -10.20 10.35 -53.56
CA SER A 195 -11.34 9.55 -54.03
C SER A 195 -11.02 8.31 -54.91
N THR A 196 -9.75 7.87 -55.02
CA THR A 196 -9.35 6.87 -56.05
C THR A 196 -8.57 5.64 -55.57
N GLY A 197 -8.51 5.28 -54.29
CA GLY A 197 -7.98 3.95 -53.95
C GLY A 197 -7.99 3.50 -52.48
N TYR A 198 -7.97 2.17 -52.33
CA TYR A 198 -7.92 1.39 -51.11
C TYR A 198 -6.49 1.33 -50.53
N TYR A 199 -6.12 2.26 -49.66
CA TYR A 199 -4.80 2.25 -49.01
C TYR A 199 -4.96 2.32 -47.51
N THR A 200 -4.07 1.64 -46.80
CA THR A 200 -3.97 1.79 -45.35
C THR A 200 -3.62 3.23 -44.99
N ALA A 201 -4.46 3.86 -44.16
CA ALA A 201 -4.36 5.26 -43.81
C ALA A 201 -4.62 5.50 -42.31
N LEU A 202 -3.99 6.55 -41.80
CA LEU A 202 -4.27 7.18 -40.53
C LEU A 202 -4.96 8.49 -40.81
N GLY A 203 -6.15 8.73 -40.27
CA GLY A 203 -6.91 9.95 -40.50
C GLY A 203 -7.35 10.63 -39.20
N MET A 204 -7.49 11.95 -39.21
CA MET A 204 -8.07 12.75 -38.14
C MET A 204 -9.32 13.48 -38.62
N ARG A 205 -10.38 13.46 -37.79
CA ARG A 205 -11.62 14.21 -38.02
C ARG A 205 -11.98 15.07 -36.82
N GLY A 206 -12.49 16.26 -37.09
CA GLY A 206 -12.92 17.23 -36.10
C GLY A 206 -14.31 16.96 -35.51
N PRO A 207 -14.89 17.96 -34.81
CA PRO A 207 -16.14 17.80 -34.06
C PRO A 207 -17.35 17.53 -34.96
N GLY A 208 -18.36 16.87 -34.41
CA GLY A 208 -19.62 16.59 -35.09
C GLY A 208 -20.71 16.12 -34.14
N ASN A 209 -21.96 16.14 -34.60
CA ASN A 209 -23.10 15.62 -33.86
C ASN A 209 -24.17 15.09 -34.82
N GLY A 210 -24.54 13.82 -34.70
CA GLY A 210 -25.49 13.17 -35.59
C GLY A 210 -25.00 13.23 -37.05
N SER A 211 -25.79 13.78 -37.96
CA SER A 211 -25.41 13.82 -39.40
C SER A 211 -24.62 15.07 -39.80
N ALA A 212 -24.24 15.94 -38.85
CA ALA A 212 -23.57 17.21 -39.13
C ALA A 212 -22.17 17.27 -38.51
N GLY A 213 -21.18 17.79 -39.25
CA GLY A 213 -19.79 17.98 -38.78
C GLY A 213 -18.80 16.93 -39.29
N TYR A 214 -17.87 16.49 -38.45
CA TYR A 214 -16.85 15.45 -38.73
C TYR A 214 -15.89 15.79 -39.87
N LYS A 215 -15.51 17.06 -40.00
CA LYS A 215 -14.60 17.50 -41.07
C LYS A 215 -13.24 16.81 -40.97
N TRP A 216 -12.68 16.45 -42.12
CA TRP A 216 -11.30 15.95 -42.22
C TRP A 216 -10.30 17.04 -41.75
N LEU A 217 -9.26 16.61 -41.01
CA LEU A 217 -8.23 17.49 -40.45
C LEU A 217 -6.83 17.19 -41.00
N ALA A 218 -6.41 15.91 -41.00
CA ALA A 218 -5.12 15.46 -41.51
C ALA A 218 -5.15 13.94 -41.78
N ASP A 219 -4.26 13.46 -42.63
CA ASP A 219 -4.02 12.03 -42.83
C ASP A 219 -2.56 11.69 -43.14
N VAL A 220 -2.21 10.42 -42.94
CA VAL A 220 -1.01 9.76 -43.49
C VAL A 220 -1.38 8.38 -44.03
N ASN A 221 -1.00 8.10 -45.26
CA ASN A 221 -1.15 6.83 -45.96
C ASN A 221 0.19 6.36 -46.55
N GLN A 222 0.21 5.22 -47.23
CA GLN A 222 1.44 4.66 -47.81
C GLN A 222 2.16 5.57 -48.83
N LYS A 223 1.50 6.59 -49.38
CA LYS A 223 2.11 7.54 -50.33
C LYS A 223 2.87 8.67 -49.65
N ASN A 224 2.62 8.93 -48.36
CA ASN A 224 3.18 10.08 -47.63
C ASN A 224 3.69 9.72 -46.21
N VAL A 225 3.83 8.43 -45.88
CA VAL A 225 4.47 7.96 -44.64
C VAL A 225 5.98 8.28 -44.63
N PRO A 226 6.58 8.68 -43.48
CA PRO A 226 8.02 8.88 -43.39
C PRO A 226 8.81 7.64 -43.81
N GLY A 227 9.83 7.81 -44.66
CA GLY A 227 10.63 6.70 -45.20
C GLY A 227 11.34 5.84 -44.14
N SER A 228 11.54 6.36 -42.92
CA SER A 228 12.07 5.62 -41.77
C SER A 228 11.16 4.50 -41.26
N ILE A 229 9.88 4.51 -41.66
CA ILE A 229 8.87 3.53 -41.22
C ILE A 229 8.72 2.37 -42.23
N GLY A 230 9.20 2.54 -43.47
CA GLY A 230 9.06 1.54 -44.54
C GLY A 230 7.61 1.36 -45.00
N THR A 231 7.23 0.15 -45.43
CA THR A 231 5.84 -0.18 -45.78
C THR A 231 4.95 -0.22 -44.54
N PHE A 232 3.93 0.64 -44.54
CA PHE A 232 3.03 0.86 -43.43
C PHE A 232 1.81 -0.08 -43.49
N SER A 233 1.59 -0.86 -42.41
CA SER A 233 0.41 -1.72 -42.23
C SER A 233 -0.16 -1.59 -40.83
N THR A 234 -1.49 -1.57 -40.76
CA THR A 234 -2.35 -1.42 -39.57
C THR A 234 -2.93 -2.74 -39.08
N PHE A 235 -2.71 -3.86 -39.78
CA PHE A 235 -3.23 -5.17 -39.41
C PHE A 235 -2.24 -6.30 -39.71
N TYR A 236 -2.45 -7.45 -39.06
CA TYR A 236 -1.67 -8.66 -39.28
C TYR A 236 -2.37 -9.60 -40.28
N THR A 237 -1.60 -10.32 -41.10
CA THR A 237 -2.02 -10.95 -42.37
C THR A 237 -3.30 -11.81 -42.32
N PRO A 238 -4.08 -11.85 -43.42
CA PRO A 238 -5.46 -12.33 -43.43
C PRO A 238 -5.75 -13.85 -43.37
N ALA A 239 -4.78 -14.69 -42.98
CA ALA A 239 -4.96 -16.15 -42.86
C ALA A 239 -4.68 -16.70 -41.45
N ALA A 240 -4.36 -15.84 -40.48
CA ALA A 240 -3.99 -16.27 -39.14
C ALA A 240 -5.22 -16.58 -38.27
N THR A 241 -5.32 -17.78 -37.71
CA THR A 241 -6.41 -18.16 -36.78
C THR A 241 -6.10 -17.86 -35.31
N VAL A 242 -4.94 -17.27 -35.01
CA VAL A 242 -4.45 -16.96 -33.66
C VAL A 242 -3.93 -15.53 -33.61
N ARG A 243 -4.13 -14.86 -32.47
CA ARG A 243 -3.64 -13.50 -32.20
C ARG A 243 -2.11 -13.45 -32.41
N PRO A 244 -1.57 -12.46 -33.14
CA PRO A 244 -0.13 -12.32 -33.31
C PRO A 244 0.56 -12.02 -31.99
N THR A 245 1.79 -12.52 -31.84
CA THR A 245 2.70 -12.12 -30.76
C THR A 245 3.23 -10.71 -31.00
N ASP A 246 3.69 -10.02 -29.96
CA ASP A 246 4.28 -8.68 -30.07
C ASP A 246 5.51 -8.65 -31.02
N ALA A 247 6.19 -9.78 -31.20
CA ALA A 247 7.29 -9.93 -32.17
C ALA A 247 6.81 -9.98 -33.63
N GLN A 248 5.59 -10.45 -33.87
CA GLN A 248 4.98 -10.56 -35.19
C GLN A 248 4.24 -9.28 -35.58
N PHE A 249 3.52 -8.67 -34.63
CA PHE A 249 2.82 -7.41 -34.84
C PHE A 249 2.65 -6.68 -33.50
N TYR A 250 3.21 -5.47 -33.42
CA TYR A 250 3.05 -4.59 -32.27
C TYR A 250 2.84 -3.14 -32.72
N ARG A 251 1.86 -2.47 -32.12
CA ARG A 251 1.57 -1.06 -32.34
C ARG A 251 1.18 -0.40 -31.04
N ARG A 252 2.05 0.48 -30.53
CA ARG A 252 1.73 1.41 -29.45
C ARG A 252 1.48 2.78 -30.04
N VAL A 253 0.34 3.35 -29.70
CA VAL A 253 -0.16 4.63 -30.19
C VAL A 253 -0.09 5.66 -29.09
N ARG A 254 0.33 6.88 -29.44
CA ARG A 254 0.30 8.05 -28.57
C ARG A 254 -0.34 9.22 -29.33
N LEU A 255 -1.42 9.75 -28.80
CA LEU A 255 -2.10 10.96 -29.26
C LEU A 255 -1.85 12.08 -28.26
N ASN A 256 -1.35 13.21 -28.72
CA ASN A 256 -1.22 14.43 -27.92
C ASN A 256 -2.15 15.50 -28.48
N ILE A 257 -2.94 16.16 -27.63
CA ILE A 257 -3.74 17.34 -27.94
C ILE A 257 -3.23 18.44 -27.03
N SER A 258 -2.77 19.54 -27.60
CA SER A 258 -2.05 20.55 -26.84
C SER A 258 -2.38 21.96 -27.23
N PRO A 259 -2.29 22.97 -26.35
CA PRO A 259 -2.42 24.36 -26.76
C PRO A 259 -1.49 24.69 -27.92
N ALA A 260 -2.01 25.38 -28.93
CA ALA A 260 -1.21 25.91 -30.03
C ALA A 260 -0.33 27.10 -29.55
N ASP A 261 -0.81 27.84 -28.55
CA ASP A 261 -0.09 28.87 -27.80
C ASP A 261 -0.28 28.63 -26.29
N PRO A 262 0.76 28.17 -25.57
CA PRO A 262 0.68 27.91 -24.13
C PRO A 262 0.30 29.15 -23.29
N LYS A 263 0.63 30.36 -23.75
CA LYS A 263 0.31 31.62 -23.04
C LYS A 263 -1.13 32.06 -23.25
N ASN A 264 -1.75 31.60 -24.34
CA ASN A 264 -3.14 31.89 -24.68
C ASN A 264 -3.83 30.60 -25.16
N PRO A 265 -4.20 29.67 -24.26
CA PRO A 265 -4.82 28.38 -24.63
C PRO A 265 -6.13 28.53 -25.41
N GLN A 266 -6.75 29.72 -25.37
CA GLN A 266 -7.90 30.11 -26.16
C GLN A 266 -7.62 30.21 -27.67
N ASN A 267 -6.35 30.26 -28.08
CA ASN A 267 -5.89 30.35 -29.48
C ASN A 267 -5.90 28.99 -30.21
N GLY A 268 -6.44 27.94 -29.58
CA GLY A 268 -6.70 26.64 -30.19
C GLY A 268 -5.68 25.57 -29.82
N TYR A 269 -5.87 24.36 -30.37
CA TYR A 269 -5.10 23.17 -30.01
C TYR A 269 -4.43 22.53 -31.24
N LYS A 270 -3.24 21.98 -31.04
CA LYS A 270 -2.48 21.13 -31.95
C LYS A 270 -2.65 19.67 -31.54
N VAL A 271 -3.01 18.81 -32.49
CA VAL A 271 -3.15 17.37 -32.32
C VAL A 271 -1.97 16.68 -33.00
N THR A 272 -1.27 15.79 -32.31
CA THR A 272 -0.12 15.05 -32.84
C THR A 272 -0.22 13.58 -32.51
N LEU A 273 -0.04 12.72 -33.51
CA LEU A 273 -0.08 11.27 -33.37
C LEU A 273 1.32 10.69 -33.56
N TYR A 274 1.72 9.80 -32.66
CA TYR A 274 2.99 9.08 -32.72
C TYR A 274 2.77 7.58 -32.55
N TRP A 275 3.53 6.76 -33.25
CA TRP A 275 3.50 5.30 -33.14
C TRP A 275 4.87 4.68 -32.86
N ALA A 276 4.87 3.56 -32.13
CA ALA A 276 6.02 2.68 -31.96
C ALA A 276 5.67 1.25 -32.41
N THR A 277 6.61 0.56 -33.04
CA THR A 277 6.43 -0.78 -33.63
C THR A 277 7.02 -1.92 -32.81
N THR A 278 7.65 -1.61 -31.67
CA THR A 278 8.17 -2.59 -30.69
C THR A 278 7.86 -2.12 -29.27
N PRO A 279 7.73 -3.02 -28.27
CA PRO A 279 7.35 -2.66 -26.89
C PRO A 279 8.17 -1.53 -26.26
N ASN A 280 9.47 -1.47 -26.55
CA ASN A 280 10.40 -0.45 -26.03
C ASN A 280 10.96 0.46 -27.15
N GLY A 281 10.28 0.51 -28.30
CA GLY A 281 10.74 1.30 -29.44
C GLY A 281 10.51 2.79 -29.24
N ALA A 282 11.34 3.62 -29.87
CA ALA A 282 11.09 5.06 -29.92
C ALA A 282 9.81 5.37 -30.71
N PHE A 283 9.06 6.37 -30.23
CA PHE A 283 7.90 6.89 -30.93
C PHE A 283 8.32 7.66 -32.18
N THR A 284 7.72 7.33 -33.32
CA THR A 284 7.84 8.10 -34.55
C THR A 284 6.59 8.94 -34.72
N GLN A 285 6.76 10.26 -34.95
CA GLN A 285 5.63 11.14 -35.24
C GLN A 285 5.03 10.74 -36.60
N MET A 286 3.76 10.36 -36.58
CA MET A 286 3.02 9.95 -37.77
C MET A 286 2.42 11.17 -38.46
N MET A 287 1.64 11.97 -37.73
CA MET A 287 0.97 13.15 -38.27
C MET A 287 0.75 14.22 -37.19
N SER A 288 0.57 15.46 -37.63
CA SER A 288 0.22 16.57 -36.75
C SER A 288 -0.74 17.52 -37.47
N ALA A 289 -1.81 17.93 -36.79
CA ALA A 289 -2.84 18.82 -37.31
C ALA A 289 -3.13 19.93 -36.29
N PRO A 290 -3.04 21.23 -36.65
CA PRO A 290 -3.75 22.25 -35.88
C PRO A 290 -5.25 22.16 -36.18
N TYR A 291 -6.07 22.40 -35.19
CA TYR A 291 -7.53 22.50 -35.36
C TYR A 291 -7.86 23.65 -36.36
N PRO A 292 -8.84 23.54 -37.28
CA PRO A 292 -8.71 23.97 -38.70
C PRO A 292 -8.96 25.46 -39.00
N GLN A 293 -8.52 26.09 -40.12
CA GLN A 293 -8.70 25.67 -41.54
C GLN A 293 -7.72 26.27 -42.60
N GLY A 294 -7.08 25.44 -43.48
CA GLY A 294 -6.59 25.85 -44.82
C GLY A 294 -5.51 24.95 -45.49
N ASN A 295 -5.83 24.32 -46.63
CA ASN A 295 -5.16 23.16 -47.24
C ASN A 295 -3.84 23.40 -48.03
N THR A 296 -2.85 22.52 -47.85
CA THR A 296 -2.10 21.88 -48.96
C THR A 296 -1.52 20.53 -48.52
N PRO A 297 -1.65 19.44 -49.31
CA PRO A 297 -0.98 18.17 -49.03
C PRO A 297 0.55 18.37 -49.03
N PRO A 298 1.32 17.67 -48.18
CA PRO A 298 2.78 17.70 -48.28
C PRO A 298 3.20 17.16 -49.65
N GLN A 299 3.92 17.98 -50.42
CA GLN A 299 4.66 17.45 -51.55
C GLN A 299 5.77 16.53 -51.03
N THR A 300 5.97 15.40 -51.72
CA THR A 300 7.03 14.44 -51.42
C THR A 300 8.36 15.14 -51.12
N GLY A 301 8.86 14.99 -49.89
CA GLY A 301 10.18 15.47 -49.47
C GLY A 301 10.22 16.71 -48.56
N ASN A 302 9.11 17.36 -48.23
CA ASN A 302 9.09 18.51 -47.32
C ASN A 302 8.45 18.18 -45.96
N GLY A 303 9.06 18.64 -44.86
CA GLY A 303 8.59 18.43 -43.49
C GLY A 303 7.16 18.92 -43.21
N ALA A 304 6.59 18.46 -42.10
CA ALA A 304 5.19 18.72 -41.72
C ALA A 304 4.85 20.23 -41.72
N PRO A 305 3.84 20.70 -42.48
CA PRO A 305 3.48 22.11 -42.52
C PRO A 305 2.87 22.59 -41.19
N GLN A 306 3.16 23.83 -40.78
CA GLN A 306 2.49 24.53 -39.67
C GLN A 306 1.37 25.44 -40.19
N PHE A 307 0.25 25.50 -39.48
CA PHE A 307 -0.96 26.24 -39.87
C PHE A 307 -1.65 26.92 -38.65
N THR A 308 -2.45 27.99 -38.84
CA THR A 308 -3.04 28.85 -37.77
C THR A 308 -4.58 28.81 -37.71
N ILE A 309 -5.17 28.81 -36.50
CA ILE A 309 -6.59 28.50 -36.18
C ILE A 309 -7.50 29.76 -36.11
N PRO A 310 -8.76 29.73 -36.60
CA PRO A 310 -9.79 30.76 -36.35
C PRO A 310 -10.48 30.64 -34.98
N SER A 311 -10.80 31.76 -34.34
CA SER A 311 -11.33 31.87 -32.97
C SER A 311 -12.72 31.28 -32.70
N SER A 312 -13.51 30.97 -33.74
CA SER A 312 -14.90 30.48 -33.59
C SER A 312 -15.05 29.00 -33.22
N TRP A 313 -13.93 28.28 -33.09
CA TRP A 313 -13.93 26.81 -32.95
C TRP A 313 -13.48 26.33 -31.56
N THR A 314 -12.93 27.21 -30.72
CA THR A 314 -12.51 26.94 -29.33
C THR A 314 -13.66 27.16 -28.34
N PRO A 315 -13.68 26.51 -27.15
CA PRO A 315 -12.66 25.64 -26.52
C PRO A 315 -12.94 24.12 -26.56
N LEU A 316 -11.96 23.28 -26.18
CA LEU A 316 -12.22 21.90 -25.72
C LEU A 316 -13.28 21.97 -24.59
N PRO A 317 -14.24 21.04 -24.51
CA PRO A 317 -15.15 20.98 -23.38
C PRO A 317 -14.35 20.91 -22.06
N PRO A 318 -14.79 21.59 -20.98
CA PRO A 318 -14.11 21.54 -19.68
C PRO A 318 -13.93 20.13 -19.13
N THR A 319 -14.77 19.20 -19.60
CA THR A 319 -14.60 17.77 -19.38
C THR A 319 -14.80 17.01 -20.68
N VAL A 320 -14.01 15.98 -20.93
CA VAL A 320 -14.19 15.07 -22.07
C VAL A 320 -14.39 13.65 -21.57
N LYS A 321 -14.99 12.81 -22.42
CA LYS A 321 -14.92 11.36 -22.33
C LYS A 321 -14.19 10.85 -23.57
N PHE A 322 -13.60 9.67 -23.46
CA PHE A 322 -12.87 9.06 -24.56
C PHE A 322 -13.27 7.60 -24.76
N GLY A 323 -13.06 7.09 -25.96
CA GLY A 323 -13.34 5.69 -26.26
C GLY A 323 -12.68 5.21 -27.53
N PHE A 324 -12.98 3.95 -27.85
CA PHE A 324 -12.50 3.24 -29.01
C PHE A 324 -13.68 2.61 -29.74
N ALA A 325 -13.61 2.56 -31.06
CA ALA A 325 -14.53 1.79 -31.89
C ALA A 325 -13.76 0.93 -32.88
N GLY A 326 -14.25 -0.28 -33.12
CA GLY A 326 -13.77 -1.16 -34.18
C GLY A 326 -14.86 -1.32 -35.22
N SER A 327 -14.46 -1.46 -36.48
CA SER A 327 -15.40 -1.47 -37.60
C SER A 327 -14.97 -2.43 -38.70
N THR A 328 -15.94 -3.13 -39.27
CA THR A 328 -15.77 -3.95 -40.46
C THR A 328 -16.81 -3.57 -41.51
N GLY A 329 -16.59 -4.02 -42.75
CA GLY A 329 -17.41 -3.73 -43.91
C GLY A 329 -17.53 -4.96 -44.79
N GLY A 330 -17.23 -4.82 -46.08
CA GLY A 330 -17.19 -5.96 -47.02
C GLY A 330 -16.11 -7.02 -46.72
N ALA A 331 -15.25 -6.76 -45.74
CA ALA A 331 -14.19 -7.66 -45.30
C ALA A 331 -14.19 -7.76 -43.74
N THR A 332 -13.28 -8.54 -43.13
CA THR A 332 -13.41 -9.05 -41.74
C THR A 332 -12.09 -8.96 -40.97
N ASN A 333 -12.14 -8.71 -39.65
CA ASN A 333 -11.02 -8.83 -38.68
C ASN A 333 -11.57 -8.80 -37.24
N TYR A 334 -10.80 -9.35 -36.30
CA TYR A 334 -10.86 -8.95 -34.89
C TYR A 334 -10.11 -7.64 -34.70
N HIS A 335 -10.71 -6.74 -33.92
CA HIS A 335 -10.08 -5.49 -33.51
C HIS A 335 -9.96 -5.46 -31.99
N GLU A 336 -8.74 -5.37 -31.47
CA GLU A 336 -8.47 -5.48 -30.04
C GLU A 336 -7.55 -4.35 -29.54
N VAL A 337 -7.84 -3.84 -28.35
CA VAL A 337 -7.11 -2.75 -27.67
C VAL A 337 -6.73 -3.17 -26.25
N ARG A 338 -5.56 -2.74 -25.77
CA ARG A 338 -5.11 -2.92 -24.37
C ARG A 338 -4.15 -1.82 -23.95
N ASP A 339 -3.74 -1.83 -22.68
CA ASP A 339 -2.74 -0.93 -22.11
C ASP A 339 -3.06 0.55 -22.37
N VAL A 340 -4.30 0.94 -22.08
CA VAL A 340 -4.82 2.29 -22.31
C VAL A 340 -4.41 3.22 -21.17
N TYR A 341 -3.90 4.39 -21.54
CA TYR A 341 -3.50 5.45 -20.63
C TYR A 341 -4.02 6.80 -21.13
N PHE A 342 -4.61 7.59 -20.25
CA PHE A 342 -5.08 8.96 -20.53
C PHE A 342 -4.53 9.86 -19.42
N THR A 343 -3.75 10.88 -19.81
CA THR A 343 -3.18 11.85 -18.87
C THR A 343 -3.23 13.27 -19.43
N GLU A 344 -2.99 14.27 -18.59
CA GLU A 344 -2.63 15.63 -19.00
C GLU A 344 -1.14 15.66 -19.44
N GLY A 345 -0.78 16.58 -20.37
CA GLY A 345 0.61 17.05 -20.49
C GLY A 345 1.32 16.98 -21.86
N LEU A 346 1.68 18.16 -22.37
CA LEU A 346 2.78 18.52 -23.29
C LEU A 346 4.15 18.56 -22.57
N PRO A 347 5.31 18.94 -23.16
CA PRO A 347 6.49 19.32 -22.37
C PRO A 347 6.11 20.31 -21.25
N ASP A 348 6.47 19.99 -20.02
CA ASP A 348 6.02 20.69 -18.81
C ASP A 348 7.05 20.38 -17.73
N LEU A 349 7.78 21.41 -17.32
CA LEU A 349 8.64 21.33 -16.15
C LEU A 349 7.83 21.79 -14.96
N SER A 350 8.15 21.26 -13.80
CA SER A 350 7.51 21.67 -12.57
C SER A 350 8.56 21.68 -11.48
N VAL A 351 8.40 22.58 -10.54
CA VAL A 351 9.17 22.62 -9.31
C VAL A 351 8.23 22.39 -8.16
N SER A 352 8.54 21.37 -7.38
CA SER A 352 7.91 21.18 -6.07
C SER A 352 8.97 21.31 -4.99
N GLN A 353 8.55 21.80 -3.83
CA GLN A 353 9.40 21.93 -2.66
C GLN A 353 8.73 21.32 -1.47
N THR A 354 9.51 20.65 -0.63
CA THR A 354 9.10 20.22 0.70
C THR A 354 10.15 20.61 1.71
N ALA A 355 9.70 21.12 2.84
CA ALA A 355 10.46 21.33 4.06
C ALA A 355 9.49 21.20 5.24
N PRO A 356 9.97 21.10 6.49
CA PRO A 356 9.10 21.19 7.65
C PRO A 356 8.20 22.43 7.57
N SER A 357 6.91 22.30 7.91
CA SER A 357 5.96 23.42 7.94
C SER A 357 6.29 24.44 9.03
N ALA A 358 7.02 24.01 10.06
CA ALA A 358 7.59 24.82 11.11
C ALA A 358 9.02 24.35 11.44
N VAL A 359 9.92 25.26 11.83
CA VAL A 359 11.27 24.94 12.29
C VAL A 359 11.66 25.79 13.49
N ALA A 360 12.31 25.20 14.48
CA ALA A 360 12.79 25.94 15.65
C ALA A 360 14.05 26.77 15.32
N ALA A 361 14.14 28.00 15.85
CA ALA A 361 15.34 28.82 15.72
C ALA A 361 16.55 28.12 16.36
N GLY A 362 17.71 28.11 15.68
CA GLY A 362 18.90 27.37 16.08
C GLY A 362 19.06 25.98 15.45
N SER A 363 17.99 25.43 14.84
CA SER A 363 17.99 24.10 14.21
C SER A 363 18.40 24.14 12.74
N ASN A 364 18.66 22.97 12.15
CA ASN A 364 18.86 22.85 10.71
C ASN A 364 17.50 22.72 10.01
N ILE A 365 17.39 23.34 8.84
CA ILE A 365 16.29 23.15 7.91
C ILE A 365 16.81 22.45 6.65
N THR A 366 16.01 21.53 6.12
CA THR A 366 16.28 20.89 4.83
C THR A 366 15.13 21.19 3.89
N TYR A 367 15.44 21.81 2.75
CA TYR A 367 14.56 21.93 1.61
C TYR A 367 14.89 20.81 0.63
N VAL A 368 13.88 20.03 0.28
CA VAL A 368 13.95 19.07 -0.82
C VAL A 368 13.18 19.69 -1.97
N VAL A 369 13.91 20.07 -3.02
CA VAL A 369 13.34 20.71 -4.20
C VAL A 369 13.44 19.74 -5.36
N THR A 370 12.30 19.34 -5.91
CA THR A 370 12.25 18.42 -7.05
C THR A 370 11.88 19.19 -8.29
N VAL A 371 12.78 19.18 -9.28
CA VAL A 371 12.51 19.66 -10.63
C VAL A 371 12.10 18.45 -11.45
N THR A 372 10.84 18.43 -11.89
CA THR A 372 10.26 17.30 -12.62
C THR A 372 9.87 17.75 -14.00
N ASN A 373 10.19 16.95 -15.00
CA ASN A 373 9.54 17.03 -16.29
C ASN A 373 8.29 16.16 -16.25
N ILE A 374 7.15 16.74 -15.84
CA ILE A 374 5.85 16.05 -15.85
C ILE A 374 5.26 15.97 -17.26
N GLY A 375 5.92 16.62 -18.20
CA GLY A 375 5.52 16.68 -19.58
C GLY A 375 5.94 15.50 -20.44
N SER A 376 5.38 15.47 -21.64
CA SER A 376 5.52 14.34 -22.58
C SER A 376 6.77 14.36 -23.47
N THR A 377 7.72 15.27 -23.21
CA THR A 377 8.96 15.43 -24.00
C THR A 377 10.16 15.61 -23.07
N PRO A 378 11.28 14.88 -23.23
CA PRO A 378 12.50 15.10 -22.46
C PRO A 378 13.00 16.55 -22.56
N ALA A 379 13.52 17.10 -21.46
CA ALA A 379 14.09 18.43 -21.41
C ALA A 379 15.60 18.35 -21.23
N SER A 380 16.38 19.05 -22.06
CA SER A 380 17.85 19.07 -21.93
C SER A 380 18.34 20.47 -21.60
N ASN A 381 19.40 20.56 -20.79
CA ASN A 381 20.00 21.82 -20.35
C ASN A 381 19.04 22.76 -19.58
N VAL A 382 18.19 22.18 -18.74
CA VAL A 382 17.30 22.88 -17.81
C VAL A 382 18.11 23.65 -16.76
N THR A 383 17.61 24.80 -16.33
CA THR A 383 18.22 25.60 -15.26
C THR A 383 17.31 25.70 -14.05
N PHE A 384 17.79 25.18 -12.91
CA PHE A 384 17.17 25.35 -11.60
C PHE A 384 17.71 26.60 -10.91
N SER A 385 16.86 27.35 -10.22
CA SER A 385 17.26 28.49 -9.37
C SER A 385 16.51 28.46 -8.04
N ASP A 386 17.14 28.94 -6.97
CA ASP A 386 16.53 29.05 -5.65
C ASP A 386 16.95 30.36 -4.96
N VAL A 387 16.00 31.03 -4.33
CA VAL A 387 16.23 32.19 -3.46
C VAL A 387 15.99 31.73 -2.02
N LEU A 388 17.10 31.44 -1.33
CA LEU A 388 17.08 30.91 0.02
C LEU A 388 16.73 31.99 1.06
N PRO A 389 16.17 31.62 2.23
CA PRO A 389 15.92 32.59 3.29
C PRO A 389 17.21 33.28 3.78
N ASN A 390 17.16 34.61 3.89
CA ASN A 390 18.31 35.46 4.28
C ASN A 390 18.94 35.08 5.62
N ALA A 391 18.18 34.43 6.51
CA ALA A 391 18.65 34.03 7.81
C ALA A 391 19.57 32.80 7.76
N LEU A 392 19.51 31.95 6.73
CA LEU A 392 20.24 30.68 6.75
C LEU A 392 21.76 30.85 6.69
N THR A 393 22.45 30.07 7.51
CA THR A 393 23.91 29.96 7.53
C THR A 393 24.35 28.53 7.21
N ASN A 394 25.63 28.33 6.87
CA ASN A 394 26.21 27.00 6.61
C ASN A 394 25.48 26.19 5.51
N VAL A 395 24.98 26.85 4.48
CA VAL A 395 24.14 26.20 3.47
C VAL A 395 24.95 25.27 2.56
N ARG A 396 24.47 24.03 2.43
CA ARG A 396 25.02 22.99 1.55
C ARG A 396 23.92 22.39 0.69
N TRP A 397 24.28 21.85 -0.47
CA TRP A 397 23.32 21.18 -1.33
C TRP A 397 23.91 19.96 -2.03
N SER A 398 23.03 19.08 -2.50
CA SER A 398 23.35 17.95 -3.39
C SER A 398 22.25 17.75 -4.42
N CYS A 399 22.58 17.11 -5.55
CA CYS A 399 21.62 16.78 -6.62
C CYS A 399 21.67 15.28 -6.94
N THR A 400 20.50 14.66 -7.02
CA THR A 400 20.33 13.29 -7.50
C THR A 400 19.33 13.25 -8.65
N ALA A 401 19.62 12.49 -9.70
CA ALA A 401 18.76 12.38 -10.87
C ALA A 401 18.10 11.00 -10.93
N SER A 402 16.85 10.96 -11.39
CA SER A 402 16.13 9.75 -11.79
C SER A 402 16.81 9.06 -13.00
N ALA A 403 16.50 7.79 -13.25
CA ALA A 403 17.05 7.05 -14.38
C ALA A 403 16.73 7.75 -15.72
N GLY A 404 17.76 7.98 -16.53
CA GLY A 404 17.66 8.71 -17.81
C GLY A 404 17.73 10.24 -17.68
N SER A 405 17.64 10.79 -16.48
CA SER A 405 17.93 12.19 -16.17
C SER A 405 19.38 12.32 -15.67
N SER A 406 19.95 13.52 -15.66
CA SER A 406 21.29 13.77 -15.10
C SER A 406 21.41 15.10 -14.38
N CYS A 407 22.12 15.07 -13.25
CA CYS A 407 22.65 16.26 -12.61
C CYS A 407 23.95 16.70 -13.31
N PRO A 408 24.24 18.01 -13.38
CA PRO A 408 25.48 18.52 -14.00
C PRO A 408 26.74 18.17 -13.19
N ALA A 409 27.83 17.80 -13.88
CA ALA A 409 29.15 17.53 -13.28
C ALA A 409 30.11 18.74 -13.46
N PRO A 410 30.93 19.11 -12.45
CA PRO A 410 31.16 18.45 -11.16
C PRO A 410 30.32 19.02 -9.98
N ALA A 411 29.15 19.60 -10.22
CA ALA A 411 28.31 20.23 -9.19
C ALA A 411 27.34 19.24 -8.49
N SER A 412 27.76 18.00 -8.22
CA SER A 412 26.86 17.02 -7.55
C SER A 412 26.68 17.29 -6.05
N ALA A 413 27.55 18.14 -5.46
CA ALA A 413 27.42 18.69 -4.12
C ALA A 413 28.23 20.00 -3.99
N GLY A 414 27.73 20.98 -3.22
CA GLY A 414 28.42 22.27 -3.06
C GLY A 414 27.97 23.08 -1.83
N THR A 415 28.71 24.15 -1.54
CA THR A 415 28.35 25.16 -0.53
C THR A 415 27.82 26.43 -1.19
N ILE A 416 26.80 27.05 -0.61
CA ILE A 416 26.19 28.27 -1.15
C ILE A 416 26.67 29.48 -0.34
N SER A 417 27.13 30.53 -1.02
CA SER A 417 27.46 31.83 -0.42
C SER A 417 26.50 32.88 -0.99
N GLY A 418 25.44 33.21 -0.24
CA GLY A 418 24.19 33.82 -0.71
C GLY A 418 23.00 32.99 -0.20
N GLN A 419 21.73 33.35 -0.27
CA GLN A 419 21.02 34.21 -1.20
C GLN A 419 20.61 33.36 -2.39
N ASN A 420 21.07 33.76 -3.57
CA ASN A 420 20.62 33.16 -4.81
C ASN A 420 21.50 31.97 -5.17
N PHE A 421 20.85 30.86 -5.48
CA PHE A 421 21.43 29.59 -5.88
C PHE A 421 20.93 29.28 -7.30
N SER A 422 21.80 28.80 -8.19
CA SER A 422 21.38 28.42 -9.55
C SER A 422 22.28 27.31 -10.10
N VAL A 423 21.66 26.35 -10.78
CA VAL A 423 22.29 25.16 -11.36
C VAL A 423 21.72 24.93 -12.76
N GLY A 424 22.55 25.12 -13.78
CA GLY A 424 22.22 24.81 -15.19
C GLY A 424 22.82 23.48 -15.64
N GLY A 425 22.46 23.01 -16.85
CA GLY A 425 22.97 21.75 -17.40
C GLY A 425 22.28 20.51 -16.85
N ILE A 426 21.02 20.64 -16.42
CA ILE A 426 20.19 19.52 -15.96
C ILE A 426 19.51 18.90 -17.18
N ASP A 427 19.61 17.58 -17.33
CA ASP A 427 18.82 16.84 -18.32
C ASP A 427 17.74 16.03 -17.61
N LEU A 428 16.49 16.16 -18.06
CA LEU A 428 15.32 15.48 -17.52
C LEU A 428 14.71 14.57 -18.58
N ALA A 429 14.69 13.27 -18.31
CA ALA A 429 13.96 12.30 -19.12
C ALA A 429 12.45 12.58 -19.12
N LEU A 430 11.71 11.85 -19.96
CA LEU A 430 10.25 11.83 -19.94
C LEU A 430 9.77 11.33 -18.57
N VAL A 431 8.91 12.11 -17.88
CA VAL A 431 8.49 11.83 -16.49
C VAL A 431 9.69 11.69 -15.54
N GLY A 432 10.84 12.24 -15.93
CA GLY A 432 12.08 12.25 -15.17
C GLY A 432 12.13 13.44 -14.24
N ASN A 433 12.86 13.29 -13.14
CA ASN A 433 13.14 14.36 -12.19
C ASN A 433 14.63 14.42 -11.82
N VAL A 434 15.02 15.59 -11.33
CA VAL A 434 16.18 15.77 -10.45
C VAL A 434 15.72 16.35 -9.12
N THR A 435 16.35 15.89 -8.05
CA THR A 435 16.05 16.32 -6.68
C THR A 435 17.27 17.02 -6.10
N PHE A 436 17.08 18.28 -5.72
CA PHE A 436 18.02 19.06 -4.95
C PHE A 436 17.70 18.92 -3.46
N THR A 437 18.67 18.49 -2.67
CA THR A 437 18.59 18.53 -1.20
C THR A 437 19.44 19.69 -0.72
N ILE A 438 18.81 20.74 -0.19
CA ILE A 438 19.46 21.96 0.30
C ILE A 438 19.31 22.02 1.82
N GLN A 439 20.42 22.06 2.54
CA GLN A 439 20.48 22.09 4.00
C GLN A 439 21.09 23.39 4.49
N GLY A 440 20.46 24.05 5.47
CA GLY A 440 20.99 25.27 6.10
C GLY A 440 20.67 25.32 7.59
N GLN A 441 21.45 26.09 8.35
CA GLN A 441 21.23 26.31 9.77
C GLN A 441 20.45 27.61 9.99
N VAL A 442 19.36 27.54 10.76
CA VAL A 442 18.57 28.69 11.19
C VAL A 442 19.25 29.33 12.40
N PRO A 443 19.66 30.61 12.38
CA PRO A 443 20.30 31.25 13.52
C PRO A 443 19.41 31.31 14.75
N VAL A 444 20.03 31.19 15.92
CA VAL A 444 19.36 31.40 17.21
C VAL A 444 18.80 32.81 17.27
N GLY A 445 17.53 32.95 17.69
CA GLY A 445 16.84 34.24 17.78
C GLY A 445 16.07 34.68 16.52
N THR A 446 16.07 33.87 15.45
CA THR A 446 15.17 34.08 14.31
C THR A 446 13.71 34.01 14.78
N SER A 447 12.88 34.98 14.40
CA SER A 447 11.47 35.06 14.84
C SER A 447 10.48 35.23 13.67
N SER A 448 10.99 35.56 12.48
CA SER A 448 10.22 35.67 11.24
C SER A 448 10.26 34.37 10.46
N SER A 449 9.16 33.99 9.82
CA SER A 449 9.08 32.83 8.92
C SER A 449 10.17 32.83 7.85
N LEU A 450 10.64 31.64 7.50
CA LEU A 450 11.61 31.42 6.42
C LEU A 450 10.85 31.23 5.12
N ILE A 451 11.20 31.99 4.08
CA ILE A 451 10.60 31.88 2.76
C ILE A 451 11.68 31.39 1.80
N ASN A 452 11.46 30.22 1.20
CA ASN A 452 12.29 29.65 0.15
C ASN A 452 11.55 29.75 -1.18
N SER A 453 12.20 30.28 -2.21
CA SER A 453 11.57 30.48 -3.52
C SER A 453 12.41 29.83 -4.60
N ALA A 454 12.00 28.65 -5.03
CA ALA A 454 12.66 27.87 -6.05
C ALA A 454 11.93 27.98 -7.38
N SER A 455 12.68 27.97 -8.47
CA SER A 455 12.15 28.02 -9.82
C SER A 455 12.97 27.18 -10.80
N VAL A 456 12.32 26.79 -11.89
CA VAL A 456 12.97 26.20 -13.05
C VAL A 456 12.71 27.08 -14.25
N VAL A 457 13.74 27.23 -15.08
CA VAL A 457 13.66 27.93 -16.34
C VAL A 457 13.72 26.91 -17.47
N GLU A 458 12.74 26.99 -18.35
CA GLU A 458 12.65 26.19 -19.56
C GLU A 458 13.88 26.40 -20.48
N PRO A 459 14.46 25.32 -21.04
CA PRO A 459 15.57 25.44 -21.98
C PRO A 459 15.09 25.99 -23.34
N SER A 460 16.01 26.56 -24.14
CA SER A 460 15.65 27.14 -25.43
C SER A 460 14.99 26.10 -26.36
N GLY A 461 13.81 26.41 -26.89
CA GLY A 461 13.03 25.53 -27.76
C GLY A 461 12.19 24.47 -27.02
N PHE A 462 12.26 24.44 -25.68
CA PHE A 462 11.33 23.70 -24.83
C PHE A 462 10.19 24.64 -24.43
N ASN A 463 9.02 24.45 -25.03
CA ASN A 463 7.84 25.27 -24.73
C ASN A 463 7.10 24.63 -23.55
N ASP A 464 7.41 25.08 -22.34
CA ASP A 464 6.75 24.61 -21.15
C ASP A 464 5.26 24.98 -21.16
N ALA A 465 4.42 23.97 -21.01
CA ALA A 465 2.97 24.12 -21.08
C ALA A 465 2.37 24.80 -19.84
N TYR A 466 3.03 24.76 -18.68
CA TYR A 466 2.47 25.25 -17.42
C TYR A 466 3.41 26.14 -16.60
N LEU A 467 3.84 27.29 -17.12
CA LEU A 467 4.74 28.22 -16.41
C LEU A 467 4.43 28.60 -14.94
N ASN A 468 3.21 28.36 -14.42
CA ASN A 468 2.87 28.59 -13.02
C ASN A 468 3.41 27.51 -12.05
N ASN A 469 3.64 26.27 -12.50
CA ASN A 469 4.30 25.24 -11.67
C ASN A 469 5.84 25.33 -11.73
N ASN A 470 6.38 26.20 -12.59
CA ASN A 470 7.81 26.43 -12.69
C ASN A 470 8.39 27.19 -11.51
N ASN A 471 7.52 27.74 -10.66
CA ASN A 471 7.90 28.43 -9.46
C ASN A 471 7.21 27.78 -8.27
N SER A 472 7.94 27.59 -7.19
CA SER A 472 7.41 27.17 -5.90
C SER A 472 7.90 28.14 -4.84
N VAL A 473 6.99 28.59 -3.98
CA VAL A 473 7.33 29.39 -2.79
C VAL A 473 6.88 28.61 -1.58
N LEU A 474 7.83 28.29 -0.70
CA LEU A 474 7.58 27.57 0.53
C LEU A 474 7.85 28.49 1.72
N THR A 475 6.83 28.69 2.54
CA THR A 475 6.97 29.40 3.82
C THR A 475 7.01 28.38 4.94
N THR A 476 8.12 28.35 5.67
CA THR A 476 8.26 27.61 6.93
C THR A 476 8.09 28.60 8.08
N SER A 477 7.13 28.36 8.97
CA SER A 477 6.99 29.19 10.17
C SER A 477 8.19 28.95 11.11
N ILE A 478 8.59 29.98 11.84
CA ILE A 478 9.48 29.75 12.98
C ILE A 478 8.62 29.31 14.14
N ASP A 479 8.89 28.10 14.60
CA ASP A 479 8.12 27.50 15.67
C ASP A 479 8.56 28.07 17.03
N SER A 480 7.61 28.63 17.76
CA SER A 480 7.81 28.97 19.18
C SER A 480 7.37 27.83 20.12
N ASN A 481 6.69 26.78 19.61
CA ASN A 481 6.26 25.58 20.35
C ASN A 481 5.83 24.40 19.41
N PRO A 482 6.67 23.38 19.18
CA PRO A 482 6.50 22.44 18.08
C PRO A 482 5.72 21.16 18.40
N SER A 483 4.60 20.93 17.70
CA SER A 483 4.00 19.59 17.58
C SER A 483 3.13 19.45 16.31
N THR A 484 3.26 18.30 15.63
CA THR A 484 2.36 17.69 14.61
C THR A 484 2.60 17.96 13.11
N ALA A 485 3.73 17.51 12.56
CA ALA A 485 3.75 17.11 11.14
C ALA A 485 3.10 15.71 11.01
N ASN A 486 1.87 15.63 10.48
CA ASN A 486 1.16 14.36 10.27
C ASN A 486 1.81 13.54 9.14
N LEU A 487 2.06 12.24 9.35
CA LEU A 487 2.48 11.32 8.27
C LEU A 487 1.31 11.13 7.28
N ASN A 488 1.57 11.15 5.97
CA ASN A 488 0.53 10.89 4.97
C ASN A 488 0.25 9.38 4.85
N LEU A 489 -0.65 8.86 5.71
CA LEU A 489 -1.04 7.45 5.72
C LEU A 489 -2.13 7.10 4.68
N SER A 490 -2.58 8.06 3.86
CA SER A 490 -3.56 7.78 2.79
C SER A 490 -2.95 7.06 1.59
N GLN A 491 -1.62 6.89 1.57
CA GLN A 491 -0.84 6.29 0.50
C GLN A 491 0.21 5.30 1.03
N VAL A 492 -0.05 4.65 2.18
CA VAL A 492 0.89 3.67 2.73
C VAL A 492 1.24 2.66 1.63
N PRO A 493 2.53 2.50 1.32
CA PRO A 493 3.05 1.48 0.43
C PRO A 493 2.40 0.12 0.64
N GLN A 494 1.83 -0.48 -0.42
CA GLN A 494 1.32 -1.85 -0.33
C GLN A 494 2.47 -2.78 0.08
N THR A 495 2.28 -3.56 1.14
CA THR A 495 3.21 -4.63 1.51
C THR A 495 2.47 -5.97 1.47
N LEU A 496 3.14 -7.03 1.04
CA LEU A 496 2.55 -8.36 1.12
C LEU A 496 2.68 -8.88 2.56
N ASN A 497 1.60 -9.49 3.06
CA ASN A 497 1.49 -10.09 4.39
C ASN A 497 2.35 -11.34 4.56
N SER A 498 2.44 -11.79 5.82
CA SER A 498 3.14 -13.01 6.18
C SER A 498 2.28 -14.28 6.09
N ILE A 499 2.98 -15.41 6.12
CA ILE A 499 2.47 -16.76 6.03
C ILE A 499 2.03 -17.30 7.40
N GLY A 500 0.90 -17.99 7.47
CA GLY A 500 0.46 -18.72 8.67
C GLY A 500 0.64 -20.24 8.52
N VAL A 501 0.96 -20.97 9.59
CA VAL A 501 1.10 -22.46 9.56
C VAL A 501 0.49 -23.08 10.82
N ASN A 502 -0.34 -24.13 10.70
CA ASN A 502 -0.94 -24.84 11.83
C ASN A 502 -0.16 -26.10 12.26
N ALA A 503 0.93 -25.91 13.00
CA ALA A 503 1.65 -27.02 13.64
C ALA A 503 1.26 -27.13 15.13
N VAL A 504 0.68 -28.26 15.53
CA VAL A 504 -0.05 -28.41 16.81
C VAL A 504 0.84 -28.90 17.97
N LYS A 505 2.06 -29.39 17.70
CA LYS A 505 3.02 -29.87 18.73
C LYS A 505 4.46 -29.59 18.32
N GLY A 506 5.17 -28.70 19.02
CA GLY A 506 6.61 -28.46 18.80
C GLY A 506 6.98 -28.07 17.37
N ALA A 507 6.05 -27.42 16.65
CA ALA A 507 6.16 -27.16 15.22
C ALA A 507 6.36 -28.42 14.34
N VAL A 508 5.97 -29.61 14.80
CA VAL A 508 6.10 -30.85 14.03
C VAL A 508 4.98 -30.98 13.00
N VAL A 509 5.33 -31.32 11.76
CA VAL A 509 4.37 -31.58 10.69
C VAL A 509 3.58 -32.86 10.99
N GLN A 510 2.26 -32.75 10.91
CA GLN A 510 1.30 -33.85 11.03
C GLN A 510 0.44 -33.91 9.77
N THR A 511 -0.35 -34.98 9.61
CA THR A 511 -1.25 -35.18 8.46
C THR A 511 -2.27 -34.03 8.28
N SER A 512 -2.50 -33.21 9.31
CA SER A 512 -3.40 -32.05 9.31
C SER A 512 -2.72 -30.69 9.11
N THR A 513 -1.39 -30.65 8.93
CA THR A 513 -0.64 -29.41 8.81
C THR A 513 -0.85 -28.77 7.43
N GLN A 514 -1.03 -27.46 7.44
CA GLN A 514 -1.39 -26.61 6.32
C GLN A 514 -0.63 -25.28 6.40
N ILE A 515 -0.49 -24.66 5.25
CA ILE A 515 0.04 -23.32 5.06
C ILE A 515 -1.11 -22.41 4.67
N TYR A 516 -1.23 -21.26 5.33
CA TYR A 516 -2.23 -20.23 5.06
C TYR A 516 -1.58 -19.00 4.45
N LEU A 517 -2.07 -18.59 3.28
CA LEU A 517 -1.56 -17.43 2.55
C LEU A 517 -2.70 -16.44 2.33
N GLY A 518 -2.54 -15.23 2.87
CA GLY A 518 -3.37 -14.11 2.45
C GLY A 518 -2.78 -13.47 1.19
N GLN A 519 -3.64 -12.92 0.35
CA GLN A 519 -3.23 -12.27 -0.90
C GLN A 519 -4.12 -11.07 -1.19
N TYR A 520 -3.58 -10.13 -1.97
CA TYR A 520 -4.30 -9.01 -2.55
C TYR A 520 -4.09 -8.94 -4.06
N HIS A 521 -5.07 -8.34 -4.75
CA HIS A 521 -5.04 -8.12 -6.19
C HIS A 521 -5.17 -6.62 -6.50
N PRO A 522 -4.08 -5.93 -6.85
CA PRO A 522 -4.05 -4.45 -6.91
C PRO A 522 -4.88 -3.86 -8.05
N ALA A 523 -5.29 -4.66 -9.04
CA ALA A 523 -6.10 -4.19 -10.17
C ALA A 523 -7.52 -3.78 -9.77
N ASN A 524 -8.06 -4.38 -8.70
CA ASN A 524 -9.48 -4.33 -8.36
C ASN A 524 -9.79 -4.59 -6.87
N TRP A 525 -8.75 -4.76 -6.05
CA TRP A 525 -8.80 -4.77 -4.59
C TRP A 525 -9.75 -5.81 -4.01
N TRP A 526 -9.53 -7.06 -4.42
CA TRP A 526 -10.11 -8.23 -3.78
C TRP A 526 -8.98 -9.11 -3.24
N GLY A 527 -9.30 -10.00 -2.31
CA GLY A 527 -8.32 -10.86 -1.68
C GLY A 527 -8.64 -12.34 -1.75
N GLN A 528 -7.63 -13.12 -1.37
CA GLN A 528 -7.71 -14.56 -1.19
C GLN A 528 -7.11 -14.95 0.15
N LEU A 529 -7.66 -16.00 0.75
CA LEU A 529 -7.02 -16.74 1.82
C LEU A 529 -6.99 -18.21 1.41
N LEU A 530 -5.78 -18.69 1.13
CA LEU A 530 -5.53 -20.02 0.61
C LEU A 530 -5.01 -20.94 1.70
N ALA A 531 -5.44 -22.20 1.70
CA ALA A 531 -4.90 -23.23 2.59
C ALA A 531 -4.25 -24.36 1.79
N TYR A 532 -2.92 -24.42 1.78
CA TYR A 532 -2.17 -25.50 1.13
C TYR A 532 -1.89 -26.63 2.11
N PRO A 533 -2.09 -27.91 1.75
CA PRO A 533 -1.61 -29.01 2.59
C PRO A 533 -0.07 -29.02 2.63
N LEU A 534 0.50 -29.37 3.77
CA LEU A 534 1.94 -29.49 3.95
C LEU A 534 2.30 -30.94 4.25
N GLY A 535 3.11 -31.57 3.41
CA GLY A 535 3.42 -32.99 3.52
C GLY A 535 4.65 -33.43 2.71
N ALA A 536 4.94 -34.73 2.71
CA ALA A 536 6.06 -35.28 1.96
C ALA A 536 5.77 -35.34 0.46
N ASN A 537 6.72 -34.87 -0.36
CA ASN A 537 6.70 -35.06 -1.81
C ASN A 537 7.17 -36.47 -2.20
N THR A 538 7.21 -36.76 -3.51
CA THR A 538 7.63 -38.06 -4.06
C THR A 538 9.07 -38.45 -3.71
N SER A 539 9.93 -37.47 -3.40
CA SER A 539 11.32 -37.66 -2.97
C SER A 539 11.46 -37.78 -1.44
N GLY A 540 10.35 -37.76 -0.69
CA GLY A 540 10.35 -37.83 0.77
C GLY A 540 10.77 -36.53 1.48
N GLN A 541 10.89 -35.41 0.76
CA GLN A 541 11.15 -34.08 1.32
C GLN A 541 9.84 -33.36 1.63
N LEU A 542 9.85 -32.47 2.62
CA LEU A 542 8.66 -31.67 2.94
C LEU A 542 8.40 -30.63 1.83
N ALA A 543 7.16 -30.52 1.38
CA ALA A 543 6.73 -29.54 0.38
C ALA A 543 5.26 -29.14 0.60
N ALA A 544 4.90 -27.94 0.13
CA ALA A 544 3.51 -27.56 -0.04
C ALA A 544 2.87 -28.39 -1.16
N GLY A 545 1.60 -28.77 -1.01
CA GLY A 545 0.85 -29.41 -2.08
C GLY A 545 0.66 -28.49 -3.28
N ALA A 546 0.52 -29.06 -4.48
CA ALA A 546 0.33 -28.27 -5.70
C ALA A 546 -1.06 -27.62 -5.81
N ILE A 547 -2.05 -28.13 -5.06
CA ILE A 547 -3.43 -27.65 -5.07
C ILE A 547 -3.83 -27.32 -3.62
N PRO A 548 -4.34 -26.11 -3.35
CA PRO A 548 -4.85 -25.77 -2.03
C PRO A 548 -6.09 -26.60 -1.69
N ASN A 549 -6.25 -26.90 -0.40
CA ASN A 549 -7.43 -27.55 0.14
C ASN A 549 -8.69 -26.71 -0.15
N TRP A 550 -8.60 -25.40 0.09
CA TRP A 550 -9.67 -24.43 -0.13
C TRP A 550 -9.13 -23.01 -0.39
N ASP A 551 -9.99 -22.17 -0.98
CA ASP A 551 -9.83 -20.73 -1.17
C ASP A 551 -11.04 -20.01 -0.58
N ALA A 552 -10.84 -19.23 0.48
CA ALA A 552 -11.89 -18.47 1.16
C ALA A 552 -12.63 -17.52 0.23
N SER A 553 -11.94 -16.91 -0.73
CA SER A 553 -12.54 -16.00 -1.71
C SER A 553 -13.52 -16.75 -2.61
N CYS A 554 -13.14 -17.94 -3.07
CA CYS A 554 -14.04 -18.78 -3.85
C CYS A 554 -15.25 -19.24 -3.03
N ILE A 555 -15.10 -19.50 -1.73
CA ILE A 555 -16.21 -19.93 -0.87
C ILE A 555 -17.22 -18.81 -0.64
N LEU A 556 -16.74 -17.59 -0.40
CA LEU A 556 -17.62 -16.43 -0.22
C LEU A 556 -18.25 -15.98 -1.54
N THR A 557 -17.53 -16.10 -2.67
CA THR A 557 -17.98 -15.61 -3.98
C THR A 557 -18.78 -16.64 -4.77
N GLY A 558 -18.50 -17.92 -4.60
CA GLY A 558 -18.97 -19.01 -5.45
C GLY A 558 -18.09 -19.23 -6.69
N PRO A 559 -18.28 -20.36 -7.41
CA PRO A 559 -17.54 -20.68 -8.62
C PRO A 559 -17.87 -19.74 -9.80
N PRO A 560 -16.95 -19.58 -10.79
CA PRO A 560 -15.67 -20.28 -10.92
C PRO A 560 -14.60 -19.76 -9.93
N CYS A 561 -13.80 -20.67 -9.36
CA CYS A 561 -12.71 -20.29 -8.48
C CYS A 561 -11.54 -19.69 -9.28
N PRO A 562 -10.83 -18.67 -8.75
CA PRO A 562 -9.64 -18.09 -9.40
C PRO A 562 -8.51 -19.10 -9.60
N ILE A 563 -8.39 -20.06 -8.68
CA ILE A 563 -7.44 -21.17 -8.75
C ILE A 563 -8.17 -22.48 -8.48
N ALA A 564 -7.59 -23.59 -8.97
CA ALA A 564 -8.10 -24.91 -8.64
C ALA A 564 -7.95 -25.19 -7.13
N VAL A 565 -8.99 -25.73 -6.51
CA VAL A 565 -8.99 -26.16 -5.11
C VAL A 565 -9.43 -27.62 -5.02
N SER A 566 -8.98 -28.34 -3.99
CA SER A 566 -9.29 -29.77 -3.83
C SER A 566 -10.78 -30.07 -3.65
N SER A 567 -11.50 -29.13 -3.03
CA SER A 567 -12.92 -29.26 -2.68
C SER A 567 -13.66 -27.96 -3.04
N PRO A 568 -13.96 -27.72 -4.32
CA PRO A 568 -14.60 -26.48 -4.74
C PRO A 568 -16.03 -26.36 -4.18
N PRO A 569 -16.46 -25.16 -3.79
CA PRO A 569 -17.83 -24.93 -3.35
C PRO A 569 -18.81 -25.07 -4.53
N THR A 570 -20.03 -25.54 -4.26
CA THR A 570 -21.09 -25.64 -5.28
C THR A 570 -21.81 -24.30 -5.56
N GLY A 571 -21.54 -23.29 -4.74
CA GLY A 571 -22.14 -21.96 -4.78
C GLY A 571 -21.56 -21.06 -3.69
N ALA A 572 -21.92 -19.77 -3.71
CA ALA A 572 -21.51 -18.83 -2.67
C ALA A 572 -22.09 -19.22 -1.30
N GLN A 573 -21.33 -19.00 -0.22
CA GLN A 573 -21.83 -19.18 1.14
C GLN A 573 -22.97 -18.17 1.44
N THR A 574 -24.18 -18.67 1.66
CA THR A 574 -25.38 -17.84 1.87
C THR A 574 -25.67 -17.51 3.33
N SER A 575 -25.19 -18.32 4.27
CA SER A 575 -25.36 -18.09 5.71
C SER A 575 -24.04 -17.68 6.35
N ARG A 576 -23.98 -16.45 6.87
CA ARG A 576 -22.77 -15.84 7.44
C ARG A 576 -23.07 -15.24 8.82
N THR A 577 -22.23 -15.58 9.80
CA THR A 577 -22.24 -14.94 11.13
C THR A 577 -21.40 -13.68 11.06
N MET A 578 -22.06 -12.54 10.88
CA MET A 578 -21.40 -11.24 10.75
C MET A 578 -21.83 -10.34 11.92
N LEU A 579 -20.85 -9.81 12.63
CA LEU A 579 -20.99 -9.06 13.88
C LEU A 579 -20.39 -7.65 13.75
N THR A 580 -20.82 -6.75 14.63
CA THR A 580 -20.23 -5.42 14.80
C THR A 580 -20.47 -4.91 16.22
N TRP A 581 -19.99 -3.70 16.51
CA TRP A 581 -20.19 -3.01 17.78
C TRP A 581 -21.11 -1.81 17.60
N ASN A 582 -22.12 -1.66 18.45
CA ASN A 582 -23.09 -0.56 18.34
C ASN A 582 -22.71 0.70 19.14
N GLY A 583 -21.54 0.70 19.77
CA GLY A 583 -21.08 1.74 20.71
C GLY A 583 -21.10 1.28 22.17
N THR A 584 -21.89 0.26 22.53
CA THR A 584 -22.04 -0.23 23.91
C THR A 584 -21.84 -1.74 24.05
N GLN A 585 -22.23 -2.54 23.06
CA GLN A 585 -22.07 -3.98 23.06
C GLN A 585 -21.94 -4.54 21.64
N GLY A 586 -21.52 -5.81 21.54
CA GLY A 586 -21.59 -6.57 20.30
C GLY A 586 -23.02 -6.79 19.83
N VAL A 587 -23.25 -6.61 18.53
CA VAL A 587 -24.54 -6.83 17.87
C VAL A 587 -24.34 -7.55 16.53
N ALA A 588 -25.42 -8.07 15.97
CA ALA A 588 -25.42 -8.54 14.59
C ALA A 588 -25.08 -7.40 13.63
N PHE A 589 -24.29 -7.67 12.59
CA PHE A 589 -24.06 -6.74 11.48
C PHE A 589 -25.29 -6.71 10.56
N ALA A 590 -26.38 -6.15 11.06
CA ALA A 590 -27.65 -5.99 10.35
C ALA A 590 -28.13 -4.56 10.57
N TYR A 591 -28.69 -3.93 9.53
CA TYR A 591 -29.04 -2.51 9.56
C TYR A 591 -29.90 -2.12 10.77
N THR A 592 -30.88 -2.95 11.13
CA THR A 592 -31.78 -2.75 12.28
C THR A 592 -31.11 -2.88 13.65
N SER A 593 -29.92 -3.50 13.72
CA SER A 593 -29.15 -3.71 14.94
C SER A 593 -28.10 -2.61 15.18
N LEU A 594 -27.85 -1.77 14.18
CA LEU A 594 -26.88 -0.68 14.25
C LEU A 594 -27.42 0.51 15.06
N SER A 595 -26.53 1.31 15.62
CA SER A 595 -26.91 2.57 16.29
C SER A 595 -27.45 3.59 15.29
N SER A 596 -28.22 4.56 15.78
CA SER A 596 -28.77 5.62 14.92
C SER A 596 -27.68 6.40 14.17
N ALA A 597 -26.51 6.60 14.80
CA ALA A 597 -25.37 7.26 14.16
C ALA A 597 -24.78 6.43 13.01
N GLN A 598 -24.64 5.12 13.21
CA GLN A 598 -24.18 4.19 12.17
C GLN A 598 -25.18 4.08 11.01
N GLN A 599 -26.47 3.99 11.30
CA GLN A 599 -27.52 4.01 10.28
C GLN A 599 -27.49 5.31 9.48
N THR A 600 -27.29 6.45 10.15
CA THR A 600 -27.16 7.75 9.50
C THR A 600 -25.95 7.79 8.56
N ALA A 601 -24.79 7.32 9.02
CA ALA A 601 -23.59 7.25 8.20
C ALA A 601 -23.87 6.46 6.92
N LEU A 602 -24.42 5.24 7.02
CA LEU A 602 -24.72 4.39 5.87
C LEU A 602 -25.76 4.97 4.91
N ASN A 603 -26.75 5.73 5.40
CA ASN A 603 -27.72 6.40 4.54
C ASN A 603 -27.15 7.62 3.81
N ASN A 604 -26.04 8.17 4.31
CA ASN A 604 -25.35 9.30 3.68
C ASN A 604 -24.30 8.84 2.66
N ASP A 605 -24.27 7.56 2.33
CA ASP A 605 -23.47 7.02 1.22
C ASP A 605 -23.77 7.81 -0.07
N PRO A 606 -22.77 8.50 -0.67
CA PRO A 606 -22.97 9.32 -1.87
C PRO A 606 -23.57 8.55 -3.05
N VAL A 607 -23.32 7.25 -3.16
CA VAL A 607 -23.81 6.38 -4.24
C VAL A 607 -25.33 6.21 -4.18
N LEU A 608 -25.95 6.45 -3.03
CA LEU A 608 -27.41 6.37 -2.88
C LEU A 608 -28.14 7.57 -3.48
N SER A 609 -27.45 8.70 -3.70
CA SER A 609 -28.04 9.93 -4.23
C SER A 609 -28.70 9.69 -5.59
N GLY A 610 -30.00 9.97 -5.70
CA GLY A 610 -30.78 9.76 -6.93
C GLY A 610 -31.17 8.32 -7.21
N THR A 611 -30.96 7.39 -6.27
CA THR A 611 -31.33 5.97 -6.40
C THR A 611 -32.51 5.60 -5.48
N THR A 612 -33.08 4.41 -5.68
CA THR A 612 -34.05 3.81 -4.74
C THR A 612 -33.40 2.95 -3.66
N SER A 613 -32.06 2.88 -3.63
CA SER A 613 -31.32 2.08 -2.65
C SER A 613 -31.22 2.81 -1.32
N THR A 614 -31.06 2.05 -0.24
CA THR A 614 -31.03 2.54 1.15
C THR A 614 -29.79 2.04 1.89
N GLY A 615 -29.53 2.53 3.11
CA GLY A 615 -28.47 1.98 3.96
C GLY A 615 -28.64 0.48 4.27
N THR A 616 -29.85 -0.07 4.18
CA THR A 616 -30.06 -1.53 4.25
C THR A 616 -29.42 -2.26 3.06
N ASP A 617 -29.50 -1.68 1.86
CA ASP A 617 -28.83 -2.23 0.68
C ASP A 617 -27.31 -2.17 0.80
N VAL A 618 -26.76 -1.11 1.39
CA VAL A 618 -25.32 -0.98 1.69
C VAL A 618 -24.87 -2.10 2.63
N VAL A 619 -25.60 -2.31 3.74
CA VAL A 619 -25.31 -3.43 4.66
C VAL A 619 -25.40 -4.78 3.94
N ASN A 620 -26.42 -4.99 3.11
CA ASN A 620 -26.55 -6.24 2.35
C ASN A 620 -25.40 -6.45 1.36
N TYR A 621 -24.94 -5.38 0.71
CA TYR A 621 -23.78 -5.40 -0.18
C TYR A 621 -22.50 -5.79 0.58
N LEU A 622 -22.23 -5.17 1.73
CA LEU A 622 -21.12 -5.51 2.62
C LEU A 622 -21.22 -6.95 3.15
N ARG A 623 -22.44 -7.46 3.37
CA ARG A 623 -22.70 -8.86 3.72
C ARG A 623 -22.47 -9.85 2.56
N GLY A 624 -22.12 -9.36 1.37
CA GLY A 624 -21.81 -10.16 0.17
C GLY A 624 -22.94 -10.27 -0.84
N THR A 625 -24.07 -9.58 -0.64
CA THR A 625 -25.16 -9.58 -1.62
C THR A 625 -24.76 -8.79 -2.86
N ARG A 626 -24.98 -9.38 -4.04
CA ARG A 626 -24.55 -8.81 -5.32
C ARG A 626 -25.67 -8.20 -6.16
N SER A 627 -26.92 -8.23 -5.66
CA SER A 627 -28.11 -7.80 -6.41
C SER A 627 -28.19 -6.30 -6.71
N LYS A 628 -27.36 -5.49 -6.05
CA LYS A 628 -27.28 -4.04 -6.25
C LYS A 628 -25.97 -3.61 -6.92
N GLU A 629 -25.16 -4.55 -7.38
CA GLU A 629 -23.96 -4.26 -8.17
C GLU A 629 -24.34 -3.80 -9.58
N GLN A 630 -23.50 -2.98 -10.22
CA GLN A 630 -23.70 -2.51 -11.60
C GLN A 630 -23.89 -3.65 -12.59
N SER A 631 -23.19 -4.77 -12.42
CA SER A 631 -23.36 -5.99 -13.22
C SER A 631 -24.76 -6.60 -13.11
N ALA A 632 -25.51 -6.28 -12.05
CA ALA A 632 -26.90 -6.68 -11.83
C ALA A 632 -27.90 -5.51 -12.06
N GLY A 633 -27.44 -4.38 -12.61
CA GLY A 633 -28.26 -3.19 -12.88
C GLY A 633 -28.49 -2.27 -11.67
N GLY A 634 -27.73 -2.45 -10.57
CA GLY A 634 -27.79 -1.58 -9.39
C GLY A 634 -26.70 -0.49 -9.37
N PRO A 635 -26.70 0.38 -8.34
CA PRO A 635 -25.79 1.52 -8.27
C PRO A 635 -24.41 1.20 -7.70
N PHE A 636 -24.21 0.05 -7.04
CA PHE A 636 -22.97 -0.26 -6.33
C PHE A 636 -21.90 -0.83 -7.26
N ARG A 637 -20.63 -0.66 -6.86
CA ARG A 637 -19.45 -1.23 -7.54
C ARG A 637 -19.63 -2.73 -7.80
N THR A 638 -19.27 -3.15 -9.02
CA THR A 638 -19.15 -4.59 -9.33
C THR A 638 -17.87 -5.12 -8.71
N ARG A 639 -17.98 -6.13 -7.84
CA ARG A 639 -16.81 -6.75 -7.19
C ARG A 639 -16.28 -7.92 -8.01
N THR A 640 -15.00 -8.25 -7.87
CA THR A 640 -14.46 -9.50 -8.42
C THR A 640 -14.71 -10.64 -7.45
N GLY A 641 -14.20 -10.51 -6.22
CA GLY A 641 -14.52 -11.39 -5.08
C GLY A 641 -15.32 -10.66 -4.00
N VAL A 642 -16.03 -11.43 -3.16
CA VAL A 642 -16.70 -10.90 -1.96
C VAL A 642 -15.70 -10.58 -0.86
N LEU A 643 -14.61 -11.35 -0.75
CA LEU A 643 -13.52 -11.12 0.20
C LEU A 643 -12.67 -9.94 -0.25
N GLY A 644 -12.49 -8.95 0.63
CA GLY A 644 -11.56 -7.85 0.45
C GLY A 644 -10.10 -8.30 0.40
N ASP A 645 -9.23 -7.42 -0.07
CA ASP A 645 -7.79 -7.66 -0.08
C ASP A 645 -7.21 -7.83 1.34
N ILE A 646 -6.26 -8.75 1.47
CA ILE A 646 -5.50 -8.99 2.70
C ILE A 646 -4.06 -8.54 2.43
N VAL A 647 -3.71 -7.34 2.89
CA VAL A 647 -2.44 -6.67 2.55
C VAL A 647 -1.42 -6.85 3.67
N ASP A 648 -1.60 -6.23 4.84
CA ASP A 648 -0.63 -6.33 5.95
C ASP A 648 -1.03 -7.37 7.02
N SER A 649 -2.27 -7.88 6.97
CA SER A 649 -2.77 -8.81 7.98
C SER A 649 -2.34 -10.24 7.67
N SER A 650 -1.58 -10.82 8.59
CA SER A 650 -1.09 -12.19 8.47
C SER A 650 -2.12 -13.19 9.00
N PRO A 651 -2.32 -14.35 8.35
CA PRO A 651 -3.28 -15.34 8.83
C PRO A 651 -2.89 -15.95 10.19
N VAL A 652 -3.78 -15.88 11.16
CA VAL A 652 -3.60 -16.39 12.52
C VAL A 652 -4.44 -17.63 12.75
N TRP A 653 -3.79 -18.77 12.87
CA TRP A 653 -4.46 -20.03 13.16
C TRP A 653 -4.68 -20.22 14.67
N VAL A 654 -5.89 -20.64 15.05
CA VAL A 654 -6.25 -21.03 16.41
C VAL A 654 -6.94 -22.40 16.37
N GLY A 655 -6.40 -23.34 17.13
CA GLY A 655 -6.96 -24.67 17.33
C GLY A 655 -7.07 -25.02 18.82
N PRO A 656 -6.93 -26.30 19.20
CA PRO A 656 -6.92 -26.71 20.60
C PRO A 656 -5.85 -25.97 21.40
N PRO A 657 -6.14 -25.57 22.65
CA PRO A 657 -5.14 -24.94 23.51
C PRO A 657 -3.92 -25.85 23.65
N SER A 658 -2.73 -25.28 23.41
CA SER A 658 -1.48 -26.05 23.27
C SER A 658 -0.33 -25.46 24.10
N LEU A 659 -0.59 -24.41 24.88
CA LEU A 659 0.44 -23.74 25.66
C LEU A 659 0.95 -24.66 26.79
N SER A 660 2.22 -24.49 27.14
CA SER A 660 2.88 -25.22 28.22
C SER A 660 2.75 -24.48 29.55
N TYR A 661 1.56 -23.98 29.90
CA TYR A 661 1.34 -23.36 31.21
C TYR A 661 1.44 -24.39 32.35
N PRO A 662 1.91 -23.95 33.52
CA PRO A 662 2.17 -24.85 34.64
C PRO A 662 0.85 -25.34 35.23
N THR A 663 0.89 -26.50 35.87
CA THR A 663 -0.27 -27.06 36.57
C THR A 663 -0.65 -26.28 37.82
N ALA A 664 0.35 -25.62 38.44
CA ALA A 664 0.18 -24.71 39.55
C ALA A 664 0.92 -23.41 39.22
N TRP A 665 0.20 -22.30 39.29
CA TRP A 665 0.73 -20.96 39.11
C TRP A 665 1.37 -20.47 40.40
N GLY A 666 2.46 -19.72 40.26
CA GLY A 666 3.13 -19.02 41.33
C GLY A 666 3.89 -17.84 40.74
N ASP A 667 4.08 -16.80 41.56
CA ASP A 667 4.88 -15.64 41.21
C ASP A 667 6.20 -15.73 41.96
N ALA A 668 7.31 -15.83 41.22
CA ALA A 668 8.64 -16.04 41.79
C ALA A 668 9.11 -14.83 42.62
N ILE A 669 8.64 -13.61 42.30
CA ILE A 669 8.96 -12.37 43.02
C ILE A 669 8.00 -12.19 44.20
N TYR A 670 6.71 -12.52 44.02
CA TYR A 670 5.64 -12.29 45.00
C TYR A 670 4.99 -13.59 45.49
N ALA A 671 5.77 -14.45 46.14
CA ALA A 671 5.35 -15.76 46.63
C ALA A 671 4.17 -15.77 47.63
N GLY A 672 3.79 -14.62 48.18
CA GLY A 672 2.65 -14.48 49.10
C GLY A 672 1.29 -14.31 48.41
N LEU A 673 1.24 -14.16 47.08
CA LEU A 673 0.01 -14.06 46.31
C LEU A 673 -0.54 -15.45 45.99
N THR A 674 -1.86 -15.63 46.06
CA THR A 674 -2.54 -16.86 45.63
C THR A 674 -3.11 -16.64 44.22
N PRO A 675 -2.51 -17.21 43.17
CA PRO A 675 -3.00 -17.03 41.80
C PRO A 675 -4.41 -17.59 41.62
N ALA A 676 -5.28 -16.84 40.93
CA ALA A 676 -6.66 -17.24 40.70
C ALA A 676 -6.77 -18.48 39.80
N GLU A 677 -5.73 -18.73 38.99
CA GLU A 677 -5.58 -19.86 38.08
C GLU A 677 -5.45 -21.22 38.80
N ASN A 678 -5.14 -21.20 40.11
CA ASN A 678 -5.02 -22.40 40.94
C ASN A 678 -6.37 -22.94 41.46
N ALA A 679 -7.50 -22.38 41.02
CA ALA A 679 -8.81 -22.88 41.39
C ALA A 679 -8.99 -24.34 40.95
N ALA A 680 -9.35 -25.23 41.89
CA ALA A 680 -9.33 -26.68 41.68
C ALA A 680 -10.25 -27.19 40.54
N SER A 681 -11.29 -26.44 40.19
CA SER A 681 -12.27 -26.83 39.17
C SER A 681 -11.91 -26.40 37.73
N ASP A 682 -10.97 -25.48 37.52
CA ASP A 682 -10.64 -24.97 36.18
C ASP A 682 -9.15 -24.69 35.95
N THR A 683 -8.35 -25.74 36.13
CA THR A 683 -6.92 -25.70 35.77
C THR A 683 -6.74 -25.61 34.25
N TYR A 684 -5.59 -25.09 33.79
CA TYR A 684 -5.28 -25.09 32.35
C TYR A 684 -5.22 -26.50 31.74
N GLY A 685 -4.90 -27.52 32.53
CA GLY A 685 -4.98 -28.93 32.11
C GLY A 685 -6.41 -29.38 31.79
N SER A 686 -7.38 -28.98 32.62
CA SER A 686 -8.81 -29.18 32.37
C SER A 686 -9.25 -28.43 31.12
N TYR A 687 -8.81 -27.17 30.97
CA TYR A 687 -9.10 -26.35 29.79
C TYR A 687 -8.62 -26.99 28.48
N LYS A 688 -7.37 -27.49 28.43
CA LYS A 688 -6.82 -28.24 27.29
C LYS A 688 -7.66 -29.47 26.96
N THR A 689 -8.04 -30.24 28.00
CA THR A 689 -8.83 -31.47 27.82
C THR A 689 -10.22 -31.15 27.28
N ASN A 690 -10.89 -30.15 27.84
CA ASN A 690 -12.25 -29.75 27.45
C ASN A 690 -12.31 -29.17 26.03
N ASN A 691 -11.22 -28.55 25.57
CA ASN A 691 -11.13 -27.91 24.25
C ASN A 691 -10.31 -28.73 23.22
N ALA A 692 -10.00 -30.01 23.52
CA ALA A 692 -9.17 -30.85 22.65
C ALA A 692 -9.75 -31.05 21.22
N MET A 693 -11.09 -30.97 21.09
CA MET A 693 -11.81 -31.10 19.81
C MET A 693 -12.24 -29.74 19.22
N ARG A 694 -11.70 -28.62 19.73
CA ARG A 694 -12.06 -27.27 19.25
C ARG A 694 -11.91 -27.19 17.74
N GLN A 695 -12.94 -26.66 17.07
CA GLN A 695 -12.90 -26.37 15.64
C GLN A 695 -11.73 -25.44 15.34
N HIS A 696 -10.86 -25.81 14.40
CA HIS A 696 -9.76 -24.95 14.00
C HIS A 696 -10.29 -23.80 13.16
N VAL A 697 -9.77 -22.60 13.40
CA VAL A 697 -10.15 -21.38 12.69
C VAL A 697 -8.89 -20.60 12.31
N VAL A 698 -8.86 -20.04 11.11
CA VAL A 698 -7.83 -19.11 10.66
C VAL A 698 -8.44 -17.72 10.57
N TYR A 699 -7.84 -16.77 11.27
CA TYR A 699 -8.29 -15.39 11.34
C TYR A 699 -7.39 -14.47 10.52
N ALA A 700 -7.98 -13.55 9.76
CA ALA A 700 -7.24 -12.52 9.03
C ALA A 700 -8.08 -11.23 8.95
N GLY A 701 -7.43 -10.09 9.16
CA GLY A 701 -7.99 -8.79 8.83
C GLY A 701 -8.03 -8.61 7.31
N SER A 702 -9.07 -7.94 6.81
CA SER A 702 -9.29 -7.68 5.40
C SER A 702 -9.77 -6.26 5.18
N ASN A 703 -9.40 -5.68 4.04
CA ASN A 703 -9.75 -4.32 3.66
C ASN A 703 -11.16 -4.19 3.07
N ASP A 704 -11.99 -5.24 3.14
CA ASP A 704 -13.46 -5.10 3.14
C ASP A 704 -14.03 -4.64 4.50
N GLY A 705 -13.15 -4.40 5.47
CA GLY A 705 -13.47 -3.82 6.77
C GLY A 705 -13.76 -4.83 7.86
N PHE A 706 -13.55 -6.12 7.59
CA PHE A 706 -13.79 -7.20 8.56
C PHE A 706 -12.48 -7.87 8.97
N VAL A 707 -12.46 -8.36 10.21
CA VAL A 707 -11.67 -9.56 10.53
C VAL A 707 -12.55 -10.79 10.28
N HIS A 708 -12.04 -11.73 9.49
CA HIS A 708 -12.74 -12.97 9.14
C HIS A 708 -12.12 -14.15 9.88
N GLY A 709 -12.92 -15.18 10.16
CA GLY A 709 -12.49 -16.47 10.72
C GLY A 709 -13.01 -17.62 9.86
N PHE A 710 -12.10 -18.38 9.24
CA PHE A 710 -12.43 -19.48 8.32
C PHE A 710 -12.10 -20.86 8.91
N GLY A 711 -13.00 -21.82 8.75
CA GLY A 711 -12.87 -23.17 9.30
C GLY A 711 -11.75 -23.98 8.63
N ALA A 712 -10.85 -24.52 9.46
CA ALA A 712 -9.63 -25.21 9.03
C ALA A 712 -9.54 -26.67 9.54
N GLY A 713 -10.69 -27.36 9.64
CA GLY A 713 -10.79 -28.73 10.13
C GLY A 713 -10.83 -28.86 11.66
N ASN A 714 -10.94 -30.08 12.17
CA ASN A 714 -10.85 -30.37 13.61
C ASN A 714 -10.43 -31.82 13.85
N PHE A 715 -10.04 -32.15 15.09
CA PHE A 715 -9.80 -33.53 15.50
C PHE A 715 -11.05 -34.15 16.12
N THR A 716 -11.30 -35.43 15.84
CA THR A 716 -12.28 -36.25 16.56
C THR A 716 -11.77 -36.63 17.96
N SER A 717 -12.66 -37.16 18.80
CA SER A 717 -12.27 -37.69 20.12
C SER A 717 -11.26 -38.83 20.06
N SER A 718 -11.16 -39.54 18.92
CA SER A 718 -10.14 -40.56 18.65
C SER A 718 -8.81 -39.99 18.14
N GLY A 719 -8.67 -38.67 18.03
CA GLY A 719 -7.46 -38.00 17.54
C GLY A 719 -7.28 -38.06 16.01
N THR A 720 -8.32 -38.39 15.26
CA THR A 720 -8.27 -38.41 13.79
C THR A 720 -8.64 -37.03 13.24
N PHE A 721 -7.88 -36.50 12.28
CA PHE A 721 -8.20 -35.22 11.65
C PHE A 721 -9.40 -35.38 10.70
N ASN A 722 -10.43 -34.58 10.92
CA ASN A 722 -11.62 -34.55 10.11
C ASN A 722 -11.45 -33.58 8.93
N ALA A 723 -11.09 -34.10 7.76
CA ALA A 723 -10.96 -33.29 6.55
C ALA A 723 -12.30 -32.72 6.06
N ALA A 724 -13.45 -33.28 6.46
CA ALA A 724 -14.76 -32.80 6.00
C ALA A 724 -15.12 -31.40 6.54
N THR A 725 -14.51 -30.97 7.65
CA THR A 725 -14.64 -29.63 8.23
C THR A 725 -13.51 -28.68 7.80
N ASN A 726 -12.54 -29.17 7.00
CA ASN A 726 -11.47 -28.37 6.42
C ASN A 726 -11.86 -27.83 5.05
N LYS A 727 -12.86 -26.96 5.03
CA LYS A 727 -13.48 -26.45 3.80
C LYS A 727 -13.41 -24.94 3.65
N GLY A 728 -12.69 -24.21 4.51
CA GLY A 728 -12.55 -22.76 4.45
C GLY A 728 -13.85 -21.98 4.65
N GLN A 729 -14.89 -22.61 5.22
CA GLN A 729 -16.18 -21.94 5.46
C GLN A 729 -15.99 -20.77 6.43
N GLU A 730 -16.58 -19.61 6.13
CA GLU A 730 -16.55 -18.48 7.06
C GLU A 730 -17.44 -18.77 8.27
N LEU A 731 -16.83 -18.83 9.45
CA LEU A 731 -17.50 -19.11 10.71
C LEU A 731 -17.83 -17.82 11.48
N LEU A 732 -17.05 -16.76 11.27
CA LEU A 732 -17.18 -15.47 11.93
C LEU A 732 -16.65 -14.36 11.03
N ALA A 733 -17.33 -13.22 10.97
CA ALA A 733 -16.78 -11.97 10.48
C ALA A 733 -17.16 -10.83 11.45
N TYR A 734 -16.22 -9.97 11.80
CA TYR A 734 -16.45 -8.83 12.68
C TYR A 734 -15.96 -7.54 12.04
N MET A 735 -16.85 -6.54 11.92
CA MET A 735 -16.50 -5.19 11.47
C MET A 735 -16.48 -4.24 12.67
N PRO A 736 -15.31 -3.65 13.00
CA PRO A 736 -15.21 -2.64 14.05
C PRO A 736 -16.12 -1.43 13.79
N SER A 737 -16.66 -0.83 14.85
CA SER A 737 -17.56 0.33 14.73
C SER A 737 -16.84 1.55 14.15
N THR A 738 -15.54 1.69 14.43
CA THR A 738 -14.68 2.73 13.84
C THR A 738 -14.57 2.60 12.32
N VAL A 739 -14.53 1.38 11.78
CA VAL A 739 -14.56 1.17 10.33
C VAL A 739 -15.95 1.54 9.80
N LEU A 740 -17.00 1.02 10.42
CA LEU A 740 -18.39 1.23 10.01
C LEU A 740 -18.79 2.71 9.96
N SER A 741 -18.32 3.54 10.91
CA SER A 741 -18.59 4.98 10.93
C SER A 741 -17.85 5.77 9.85
N GLN A 742 -16.76 5.21 9.31
CA GLN A 742 -15.94 5.82 8.26
C GLN A 742 -16.35 5.43 6.83
N ILE A 743 -17.24 4.44 6.66
CA ILE A 743 -17.64 3.94 5.34
C ILE A 743 -18.24 5.06 4.45
N ALA A 744 -18.96 6.02 5.03
CA ALA A 744 -19.69 7.04 4.28
C ALA A 744 -19.52 8.49 4.78
N SER A 745 -18.74 8.72 5.85
CA SER A 745 -18.50 10.07 6.41
C SER A 745 -17.13 10.14 7.09
N ASN A 746 -16.45 11.28 6.99
CA ASN A 746 -15.24 11.51 7.80
C ASN A 746 -15.60 11.94 9.23
N SER A 747 -14.60 12.00 10.11
CA SER A 747 -14.71 12.37 11.53
C SER A 747 -15.25 13.80 11.79
N SER A 748 -15.36 14.64 10.75
CA SER A 748 -15.98 15.97 10.80
C SER A 748 -17.44 16.00 10.31
N GLY A 749 -18.03 14.85 9.95
CA GLY A 749 -19.38 14.78 9.39
C GLY A 749 -19.50 15.32 7.96
N ALA A 750 -18.37 15.58 7.30
CA ALA A 750 -18.34 15.93 5.88
C ALA A 750 -18.35 14.64 5.04
N SER A 751 -19.09 14.65 3.92
CA SER A 751 -19.08 13.56 2.94
C SER A 751 -17.64 13.34 2.49
N ILE A 752 -17.18 12.09 2.59
CA ILE A 752 -15.95 11.67 1.93
C ILE A 752 -16.22 11.83 0.42
N GLY A 753 -15.28 12.40 -0.33
CA GLY A 753 -15.40 12.49 -1.79
C GLY A 753 -15.77 11.12 -2.37
N SER A 754 -16.59 11.11 -3.43
CA SER A 754 -17.26 9.92 -4.00
C SER A 754 -16.38 8.66 -4.03
N ASN A 755 -15.10 8.80 -4.36
CA ASN A 755 -14.25 7.68 -4.72
C ASN A 755 -13.71 6.83 -3.55
N PHE A 756 -14.06 7.04 -2.28
CA PHE A 756 -13.44 6.27 -1.17
C PHE A 756 -14.39 5.30 -0.45
N ASN A 757 -15.64 5.18 -0.92
CA ASN A 757 -16.65 4.32 -0.30
C ASN A 757 -16.68 2.93 -0.95
N PHE A 758 -16.91 1.88 -0.16
CA PHE A 758 -16.99 0.47 -0.59
C PHE A 758 -17.95 0.21 -1.76
N THR A 759 -19.02 0.98 -1.81
CA THR A 759 -20.09 0.90 -2.80
C THR A 759 -19.79 1.69 -4.07
N ASP A 760 -18.79 2.57 -4.08
CA ASP A 760 -18.55 3.49 -5.19
C ASP A 760 -17.89 2.79 -6.39
N PRO A 761 -18.48 2.85 -7.60
CA PRO A 761 -17.88 2.28 -8.81
C PRO A 761 -16.45 2.77 -9.11
N GLY A 762 -16.12 4.00 -8.73
CA GLY A 762 -14.80 4.63 -8.82
C GLY A 762 -13.91 4.43 -7.60
N TYR A 763 -14.18 3.43 -6.76
CA TYR A 763 -13.42 3.12 -5.54
C TYR A 763 -11.90 3.21 -5.72
N THR A 764 -11.32 4.20 -5.06
CA THR A 764 -9.93 4.36 -4.70
C THR A 764 -9.69 3.63 -3.39
N HIS A 765 -8.74 2.71 -3.42
CA HIS A 765 -8.45 1.84 -2.28
C HIS A 765 -8.02 2.59 -1.02
N ARG A 766 -8.44 2.03 0.12
CA ARG A 766 -8.06 2.43 1.46
C ARG A 766 -7.97 1.20 2.35
N TYR A 767 -7.09 1.25 3.33
CA TYR A 767 -6.97 0.24 4.37
C TYR A 767 -8.09 0.37 5.40
N PHE A 768 -8.53 -0.76 5.98
CA PHE A 768 -9.59 -0.79 7.00
C PHE A 768 -9.26 -1.67 8.21
N VAL A 769 -9.23 -3.00 8.05
CA VAL A 769 -8.78 -3.91 9.11
C VAL A 769 -7.53 -4.60 8.61
N ASP A 770 -6.41 -3.91 8.74
CA ASP A 770 -5.19 -4.27 8.02
C ASP A 770 -4.10 -4.83 8.95
N ALA A 771 -4.19 -4.58 10.26
CA ALA A 771 -3.24 -5.13 11.23
C ALA A 771 -3.43 -6.65 11.42
N THR A 772 -2.33 -7.34 11.71
CA THR A 772 -2.35 -8.75 12.13
C THR A 772 -2.93 -8.85 13.55
N PRO A 773 -4.04 -9.58 13.79
CA PRO A 773 -4.56 -9.77 15.14
C PRO A 773 -3.64 -10.68 15.98
N GLY A 774 -3.63 -10.50 17.29
CA GLY A 774 -3.00 -11.42 18.24
C GLY A 774 -4.03 -12.37 18.84
N ALA A 775 -3.65 -13.62 19.07
CA ALA A 775 -4.46 -14.59 19.81
C ALA A 775 -3.73 -15.02 21.10
N GLY A 776 -4.47 -15.27 22.17
CA GLY A 776 -3.89 -15.73 23.42
C GLY A 776 -4.94 -16.24 24.41
N ASP A 777 -4.50 -17.16 25.26
CA ASP A 777 -5.31 -17.65 26.37
C ASP A 777 -5.13 -16.74 27.59
N LEU A 778 -6.20 -16.54 28.34
CA LEU A 778 -6.21 -15.74 29.57
C LEU A 778 -7.22 -16.28 30.58
N TYR A 779 -7.02 -15.95 31.84
CA TYR A 779 -7.88 -16.39 32.94
C TYR A 779 -8.55 -15.19 33.63
N TYR A 780 -9.87 -15.21 33.70
CA TYR A 780 -10.67 -14.25 34.47
C TYR A 780 -12.03 -14.87 34.83
N ASN A 781 -12.73 -14.30 35.81
CA ASN A 781 -14.04 -14.81 36.27
C ASN A 781 -14.06 -16.31 36.60
N GLY A 782 -12.92 -16.84 37.07
CA GLY A 782 -12.80 -18.25 37.45
C GLY A 782 -12.72 -19.21 36.27
N ALA A 783 -12.48 -18.73 35.04
CA ALA A 783 -12.36 -19.59 33.88
C ALA A 783 -11.27 -19.18 32.87
N TRP A 784 -10.82 -20.18 32.10
CA TRP A 784 -9.91 -19.97 30.95
C TRP A 784 -10.68 -19.64 29.67
N HIS A 785 -10.17 -18.64 28.96
CA HIS A 785 -10.69 -18.15 27.68
C HIS A 785 -9.57 -18.08 26.64
N THR A 786 -9.94 -18.08 25.36
CA THR A 786 -9.06 -17.71 24.23
C THR A 786 -9.63 -16.48 23.58
N TRP A 787 -8.86 -15.40 23.52
CA TRP A 787 -9.26 -14.15 22.86
C TRP A 787 -8.47 -13.91 21.58
N LEU A 788 -9.11 -13.22 20.65
CA LEU A 788 -8.49 -12.59 19.48
C LEU A 788 -8.57 -11.07 19.66
N VAL A 789 -7.44 -10.39 19.56
CA VAL A 789 -7.34 -8.95 19.76
C VAL A 789 -6.57 -8.31 18.61
N GLY A 790 -7.13 -7.29 17.95
CA GLY A 790 -6.50 -6.69 16.78
C GLY A 790 -6.63 -5.18 16.72
N GLY A 791 -5.62 -4.55 16.14
CA GLY A 791 -5.68 -3.15 15.70
C GLY A 791 -6.33 -3.01 14.32
N LEU A 792 -6.34 -1.80 13.78
CA LEU A 792 -6.93 -1.49 12.47
C LEU A 792 -5.87 -1.22 11.39
N GLY A 793 -4.59 -1.11 11.75
CA GLY A 793 -3.53 -0.74 10.81
C GLY A 793 -3.83 0.61 10.17
N GLY A 794 -3.75 0.69 8.83
CA GLY A 794 -4.07 1.91 8.09
C GLY A 794 -5.54 2.35 8.15
N GLY A 795 -6.44 1.52 8.67
CA GLY A 795 -7.87 1.85 8.73
C GLY A 795 -8.34 2.65 9.94
N GLY A 796 -7.49 2.85 10.96
CA GLY A 796 -7.83 3.80 12.01
C GLY A 796 -7.15 3.59 13.36
N GLN A 797 -7.56 4.43 14.30
CA GLN A 797 -7.02 4.51 15.65
C GLN A 797 -7.94 3.78 16.62
N GLY A 798 -7.72 2.47 16.78
CA GLY A 798 -8.55 1.64 17.64
C GLY A 798 -8.10 0.19 17.76
N LEU A 799 -8.77 -0.54 18.65
CA LEU A 799 -8.55 -1.95 18.92
C LEU A 799 -9.90 -2.66 19.10
N TYR A 800 -9.97 -3.94 18.75
CA TYR A 800 -11.09 -4.82 19.07
C TYR A 800 -10.62 -6.08 19.81
N ALA A 801 -11.49 -6.67 20.62
CA ALA A 801 -11.27 -7.93 21.31
C ALA A 801 -12.49 -8.84 21.15
N LEU A 802 -12.26 -10.08 20.72
CA LEU A 802 -13.27 -11.12 20.50
C LEU A 802 -12.98 -12.35 21.37
N ASP A 803 -14.00 -12.92 22.01
CA ASP A 803 -13.89 -14.22 22.67
C ASP A 803 -14.11 -15.31 21.63
N ILE A 804 -13.04 -16.03 21.31
CA ILE A 804 -13.01 -17.10 20.30
C ILE A 804 -12.85 -18.49 20.92
N THR A 805 -13.10 -18.62 22.23
CA THR A 805 -12.93 -19.85 23.00
C THR A 805 -13.68 -21.04 22.39
N ASN A 806 -14.91 -20.81 21.92
CA ASN A 806 -15.76 -21.87 21.36
C ASN A 806 -16.37 -21.45 20.02
N PRO A 807 -15.79 -21.86 18.88
CA PRO A 807 -16.34 -21.56 17.56
C PRO A 807 -17.74 -22.12 17.30
N ALA A 808 -18.21 -23.13 18.06
CA ALA A 808 -19.58 -23.62 17.94
C ALA A 808 -20.62 -22.58 18.42
N ASN A 809 -20.20 -21.58 19.21
CA ASN A 809 -21.05 -20.51 19.71
C ASN A 809 -21.08 -19.28 18.77
N PHE A 810 -20.42 -19.31 17.61
CA PHE A 810 -20.39 -18.20 16.67
C PHE A 810 -21.73 -18.01 15.97
N THR A 811 -22.61 -17.25 16.63
CA THR A 811 -23.94 -16.89 16.14
C THR A 811 -24.20 -15.40 16.34
N GLN A 812 -25.08 -14.83 15.52
CA GLN A 812 -25.49 -13.43 15.67
C GLN A 812 -26.25 -13.17 16.98
N SER A 813 -26.92 -14.19 17.56
CA SER A 813 -27.60 -14.07 18.86
C SER A 813 -26.62 -13.96 20.04
N ASN A 814 -25.40 -14.46 19.88
CA ASN A 814 -24.34 -14.42 20.89
C ASN A 814 -23.41 -13.21 20.72
N ALA A 815 -23.75 -12.23 19.88
CA ALA A 815 -22.86 -11.13 19.54
C ALA A 815 -22.33 -10.37 20.76
N SER A 816 -23.16 -10.17 21.78
CA SER A 816 -22.80 -9.43 23.00
C SER A 816 -21.77 -10.15 23.88
N SER A 817 -21.69 -11.48 23.82
CA SER A 817 -20.66 -12.26 24.52
C SER A 817 -19.42 -12.50 23.67
N LEU A 818 -19.56 -12.57 22.33
CA LEU A 818 -18.45 -12.76 21.41
C LEU A 818 -17.60 -11.50 21.25
N VAL A 819 -18.21 -10.32 21.17
CA VAL A 819 -17.48 -9.05 21.06
C VAL A 819 -17.23 -8.49 22.45
N VAL A 820 -16.03 -8.72 22.98
CA VAL A 820 -15.66 -8.39 24.36
C VAL A 820 -15.54 -6.89 24.56
N LYS A 821 -14.83 -6.20 23.66
CA LYS A 821 -14.54 -4.77 23.78
C LYS A 821 -14.12 -4.18 22.44
N GLU A 822 -14.49 -2.93 22.21
CA GLU A 822 -13.85 -2.06 21.23
C GLU A 822 -13.29 -0.80 21.94
N ILE A 823 -12.07 -0.43 21.60
CA ILE A 823 -11.38 0.77 22.07
C ILE A 823 -11.11 1.68 20.87
N ASN A 824 -11.44 2.96 20.98
CA ASN A 824 -11.12 3.97 19.98
C ASN A 824 -11.04 5.35 20.66
N LEU A 825 -10.75 6.39 19.88
CA LEU A 825 -10.60 7.76 20.39
C LEU A 825 -11.80 8.29 21.21
N SER A 826 -13.01 7.78 20.96
CA SER A 826 -14.22 8.24 21.66
C SER A 826 -14.40 7.63 23.04
N ASN A 827 -13.75 6.51 23.34
CA ASN A 827 -14.01 5.74 24.57
C ASN A 827 -12.76 5.29 25.34
N ILE A 828 -11.55 5.48 24.80
CA ILE A 828 -10.33 5.18 25.54
C ILE A 828 -10.15 6.16 26.70
N ALA A 829 -9.89 5.61 27.89
CA ALA A 829 -9.59 6.36 29.10
C ALA A 829 -8.56 5.58 29.91
N CYS A 830 -7.47 6.26 30.32
CA CYS A 830 -6.40 5.65 31.09
C CYS A 830 -6.46 6.09 32.54
N ALA A 831 -6.17 5.17 33.45
CA ALA A 831 -6.21 5.42 34.89
C ALA A 831 -5.14 6.42 35.34
N ASN A 832 -4.00 6.46 34.64
CA ASN A 832 -2.84 7.28 35.00
C ASN A 832 -2.61 8.51 34.10
N ASN A 833 -3.36 8.65 32.99
CA ASN A 833 -3.32 9.81 32.12
C ASN A 833 -4.70 10.10 31.51
N SER A 834 -5.29 11.24 31.89
CA SER A 834 -6.60 11.66 31.36
C SER A 834 -6.57 12.06 29.89
N ASN A 835 -5.39 12.33 29.33
CA ASN A 835 -5.20 12.76 27.94
C ASN A 835 -4.70 11.64 27.02
N CYS A 836 -4.60 10.40 27.50
CA CYS A 836 -4.00 9.29 26.76
C CYS A 836 -4.67 8.97 25.42
N LYS A 837 -5.90 9.43 25.21
CA LYS A 837 -6.58 9.35 23.91
C LYS A 837 -5.80 10.08 22.80
N ASN A 838 -5.03 11.12 23.15
CA ASN A 838 -4.24 11.88 22.19
C ASN A 838 -2.97 11.13 21.78
N ASP A 839 -2.53 10.16 22.59
CA ASP A 839 -1.37 9.32 22.34
C ASP A 839 -1.76 8.05 21.55
N LEU A 840 -3.05 7.72 21.40
CA LEU A 840 -3.52 6.63 20.53
C LEU A 840 -3.44 7.02 19.04
N GLY A 841 -2.59 6.31 18.32
CA GLY A 841 -2.36 6.39 16.87
C GLY A 841 -3.00 5.24 16.08
N TYR A 842 -2.60 5.10 14.82
CA TYR A 842 -2.98 4.01 13.92
C TYR A 842 -2.29 2.72 14.37
N THR A 843 -3.08 1.72 14.71
CA THR A 843 -2.63 0.52 15.46
C THR A 843 -2.23 -0.61 14.51
N TYR A 844 -1.01 -0.56 13.99
CA TYR A 844 -0.45 -1.59 13.11
C TYR A 844 0.14 -2.79 13.87
N GLY A 845 0.60 -2.57 15.11
CA GLY A 845 1.21 -3.62 15.92
C GLY A 845 0.23 -4.70 16.34
N THR A 846 0.72 -5.94 16.44
CA THR A 846 -0.03 -7.08 16.96
C THR A 846 -0.12 -7.02 18.48
N PRO A 847 -1.31 -6.88 19.08
CA PRO A 847 -1.47 -6.89 20.53
C PRO A 847 -1.08 -8.25 21.14
N ILE A 848 -0.52 -8.24 22.35
CA ILE A 848 -0.16 -9.46 23.09
C ILE A 848 -1.00 -9.59 24.37
N ILE A 849 -1.28 -10.83 24.77
CA ILE A 849 -2.03 -11.16 26.00
C ILE A 849 -1.07 -11.83 26.98
N ARG A 850 -0.89 -11.26 28.18
CA ARG A 850 0.11 -11.72 29.15
C ARG A 850 -0.37 -11.63 30.60
N ARG A 851 0.17 -12.49 31.46
CA ARG A 851 -0.04 -12.47 32.90
C ARG A 851 0.94 -11.49 33.56
N MET A 852 0.42 -10.58 34.38
CA MET A 852 1.19 -9.53 35.07
C MET A 852 1.41 -9.88 36.55
N HIS A 853 2.45 -9.33 37.20
CA HIS A 853 2.65 -9.46 38.65
C HIS A 853 1.49 -8.88 39.49
N SER A 854 0.63 -8.03 38.92
CA SER A 854 -0.56 -7.52 39.63
C SER A 854 -1.59 -8.59 39.98
N GLY A 855 -1.45 -9.81 39.44
CA GLY A 855 -2.43 -10.88 39.56
C GLY A 855 -3.38 -10.99 38.36
N ASP A 856 -3.41 -9.96 37.50
CA ASP A 856 -4.33 -9.88 36.38
C ASP A 856 -3.66 -10.29 35.06
N TRP A 857 -4.48 -10.76 34.13
CA TRP A 857 -4.10 -10.84 32.71
C TRP A 857 -4.27 -9.46 32.06
N ALA A 858 -3.44 -9.16 31.07
CA ALA A 858 -3.47 -7.88 30.37
C ALA A 858 -3.37 -8.04 28.86
N VAL A 859 -4.06 -7.15 28.15
CA VAL A 859 -3.84 -6.87 26.72
C VAL A 859 -2.85 -5.72 26.60
N ILE A 860 -1.76 -5.93 25.88
CA ILE A 860 -0.63 -4.99 25.78
C ILE A 860 -0.40 -4.64 24.31
N PHE A 861 -0.32 -3.36 23.97
CA PHE A 861 -0.18 -2.89 22.59
C PHE A 861 0.55 -1.55 22.50
N GLY A 862 1.25 -1.33 21.39
CA GLY A 862 1.91 -0.06 21.10
C GLY A 862 0.89 1.01 20.74
N ASN A 863 1.23 2.27 20.99
CA ASN A 863 0.31 3.37 20.74
C ASN A 863 0.03 3.60 19.24
N GLY A 864 0.88 3.12 18.34
CA GLY A 864 0.73 3.28 16.90
C GLY A 864 1.27 4.61 16.37
N TYR A 865 1.03 4.88 15.10
CA TYR A 865 1.56 6.05 14.39
C TYR A 865 0.56 7.20 14.27
N ASN A 866 1.02 8.43 14.05
CA ASN A 866 0.15 9.60 13.91
C ASN A 866 -0.84 9.77 15.07
N SER A 867 -0.38 9.53 16.30
CA SER A 867 -1.07 10.04 17.47
C SER A 867 -1.10 11.58 17.43
N SER A 868 -2.09 12.19 18.06
CA SER A 868 -2.25 13.66 18.11
C SER A 868 -1.07 14.36 18.79
N THR A 869 -0.43 13.71 19.76
CA THR A 869 0.79 14.20 20.42
C THR A 869 2.07 13.87 19.65
N GLY A 870 2.04 12.82 18.83
CA GLY A 870 3.21 12.28 18.12
C GLY A 870 4.25 11.61 19.03
N THR A 871 3.91 11.29 20.28
CA THR A 871 4.80 10.61 21.23
C THR A 871 4.81 9.09 21.01
N ALA A 872 5.91 8.44 21.38
CA ALA A 872 6.01 6.99 21.49
C ALA A 872 5.57 6.52 22.88
N ALA A 873 4.57 5.64 22.93
CA ALA A 873 4.02 5.12 24.18
C ALA A 873 3.53 3.66 24.01
N ILE A 874 3.29 2.99 25.14
CA ILE A 874 2.58 1.71 25.15
C ILE A 874 1.35 1.77 26.05
N PHE A 875 0.37 0.93 25.75
CA PHE A 875 -0.83 0.73 26.56
C PHE A 875 -0.85 -0.68 27.17
N ILE A 876 -1.23 -0.75 28.44
CA ILE A 876 -1.43 -2.00 29.19
C ILE A 876 -2.86 -1.98 29.73
N ALA A 877 -3.72 -2.85 29.22
CA ALA A 877 -5.10 -2.99 29.65
C ALA A 877 -5.28 -4.24 30.51
N THR A 878 -5.30 -4.07 31.83
CA THR A 878 -5.53 -5.17 32.79
C THR A 878 -7.00 -5.60 32.79
N ILE A 879 -7.22 -6.91 32.87
CA ILE A 879 -8.51 -7.56 32.82
C ILE A 879 -8.80 -8.17 34.20
N LYS A 880 -9.65 -7.49 34.97
CA LYS A 880 -10.09 -7.98 36.29
C LYS A 880 -11.39 -8.74 36.20
N SER A 881 -11.50 -9.76 37.04
CA SER A 881 -12.79 -10.36 37.38
C SER A 881 -13.67 -9.30 38.05
N GLY A 882 -14.83 -9.01 37.48
CA GLY A 882 -15.77 -8.04 38.04
C GLY A 882 -16.92 -8.71 38.79
N GLY A 883 -17.59 -7.94 39.66
CA GLY A 883 -18.96 -8.25 40.06
C GLY A 883 -19.91 -8.09 38.88
N ALA A 884 -21.02 -8.83 38.84
CA ALA A 884 -22.02 -8.73 37.79
C ALA A 884 -22.47 -7.26 37.59
N GLY A 885 -22.15 -6.64 36.44
CA GLY A 885 -22.71 -5.31 36.15
C GLY A 885 -22.07 -4.36 35.13
N THR A 886 -20.90 -4.60 34.51
CA THR A 886 -20.29 -3.56 33.63
C THR A 886 -19.92 -3.96 32.20
N ASN A 887 -19.97 -5.24 31.82
CA ASN A 887 -19.94 -5.74 30.43
C ASN A 887 -20.68 -7.09 30.38
N ALA A 888 -21.12 -7.56 29.20
CA ALA A 888 -21.89 -8.81 29.06
C ALA A 888 -21.17 -10.07 29.64
N GLY A 889 -19.84 -10.04 29.76
CA GLY A 889 -19.04 -11.12 30.38
C GLY A 889 -18.60 -10.87 31.84
N GLY A 890 -18.92 -9.72 32.44
CA GLY A 890 -18.58 -9.40 33.84
C GLY A 890 -17.14 -8.98 34.12
N GLN A 891 -16.29 -8.76 33.12
CA GLN A 891 -14.90 -8.30 33.27
C GLN A 891 -14.78 -6.77 33.29
N THR A 892 -13.81 -6.25 34.05
CA THR A 892 -13.46 -4.82 34.10
C THR A 892 -12.12 -4.58 33.42
N TRP A 893 -12.09 -3.65 32.46
CA TRP A 893 -10.87 -3.20 31.78
C TRP A 893 -10.35 -1.95 32.49
N THR A 894 -9.07 -1.94 32.84
CA THR A 894 -8.38 -0.71 33.30
C THR A 894 -7.14 -0.53 32.45
N ILE A 895 -7.05 0.62 31.76
CA ILE A 895 -5.99 0.91 30.80
C ILE A 895 -4.97 1.83 31.46
N TYR A 896 -3.70 1.50 31.30
CA TYR A 896 -2.56 2.30 31.73
C TYR A 896 -1.72 2.65 30.50
N GLU A 897 -1.15 3.85 30.51
CA GLU A 897 -0.22 4.30 29.48
C GLU A 897 1.18 4.46 30.08
N LEU A 898 2.21 3.97 29.38
CA LEU A 898 3.60 4.27 29.70
C LEU A 898 4.21 5.07 28.54
N ASP A 899 4.28 6.39 28.73
CA ASP A 899 4.89 7.34 27.78
C ASP A 899 6.41 7.37 27.94
N THR A 900 7.13 7.25 26.82
CA THR A 900 8.60 7.33 26.77
C THR A 900 9.13 8.75 26.90
N GLY A 901 8.30 9.76 26.62
CA GLY A 901 8.68 11.16 26.44
C GLY A 901 9.35 11.46 25.10
N ALA A 902 9.51 10.46 24.22
CA ALA A 902 10.07 10.65 22.89
C ALA A 902 8.97 10.99 21.88
N GLY A 903 8.98 12.22 21.38
CA GLY A 903 7.98 12.76 20.46
C GLY A 903 8.55 13.86 19.57
N PRO A 904 7.73 14.75 18.99
CA PRO A 904 8.19 15.73 18.01
C PRO A 904 9.35 16.61 18.51
N ILE A 905 9.31 17.04 19.77
CA ILE A 905 10.35 17.89 20.37
C ILE A 905 11.71 17.18 20.45
N SER A 906 11.72 15.85 20.59
CA SER A 906 12.93 15.03 20.71
C SER A 906 13.28 14.28 19.43
N ASP A 907 12.75 14.72 18.27
CA ASP A 907 13.11 14.16 16.97
C ASP A 907 14.62 14.28 16.72
N PRO A 908 15.36 13.16 16.55
CA PRO A 908 16.80 13.18 16.32
C PRO A 908 17.20 13.85 14.99
N THR A 909 16.28 14.04 14.03
CA THR A 909 16.56 14.81 12.82
C THR A 909 16.29 16.31 12.98
N GLY A 910 15.68 16.74 14.10
CA GLY A 910 15.23 18.11 14.34
C GLY A 910 14.02 18.54 13.49
N GLN A 911 13.37 17.61 12.79
CA GLN A 911 12.26 17.88 11.87
C GLN A 911 10.88 17.86 12.53
N HIS A 912 10.82 17.60 13.84
CA HIS A 912 9.57 17.53 14.62
C HIS A 912 8.54 16.55 14.05
N ARG A 913 9.02 15.42 13.54
CA ARG A 913 8.17 14.35 13.01
C ARG A 913 7.35 13.70 14.13
N ALA A 914 6.28 13.00 13.78
CA ALA A 914 5.60 12.14 14.74
C ALA A 914 6.42 10.86 14.98
N ASN A 915 6.47 10.42 16.24
CA ASN A 915 7.00 9.14 16.65
C ASN A 915 5.85 8.14 16.92
N GLY A 916 6.18 6.91 17.31
CA GLY A 916 5.20 5.92 17.72
C GLY A 916 5.80 4.53 17.88
N ILE A 917 5.17 3.70 18.72
CA ILE A 917 5.52 2.29 18.92
C ILE A 917 4.42 1.42 18.32
N ASN A 918 4.79 0.51 17.42
CA ASN A 918 3.86 -0.50 16.91
C ASN A 918 3.92 -1.78 17.74
N TYR A 919 5.08 -2.43 17.71
CA TYR A 919 5.23 -3.78 18.21
C TYR A 919 5.85 -3.80 19.59
N ILE A 920 5.35 -4.70 20.43
CA ILE A 920 5.85 -4.93 21.79
C ILE A 920 6.24 -6.39 21.93
N SER A 921 7.37 -6.62 22.60
CA SER A 921 7.86 -7.95 22.94
C SER A 921 7.97 -8.08 24.45
N SER A 922 7.39 -9.14 25.00
CA SER A 922 7.44 -9.44 26.44
C SER A 922 8.66 -10.30 26.76
N ALA A 923 9.24 -10.10 27.94
CA ALA A 923 10.30 -10.93 28.48
C ALA A 923 9.88 -11.52 29.84
N ASP A 924 10.04 -12.84 29.94
CA ASP A 924 9.91 -13.63 31.16
C ASP A 924 11.33 -14.16 31.48
N MET A 925 11.86 -13.69 32.59
CA MET A 925 13.28 -13.68 32.91
C MET A 925 13.66 -14.80 33.88
N ASP A 926 12.71 -15.38 34.62
CA ASP A 926 12.92 -16.56 35.46
C ASP A 926 12.09 -17.79 35.05
N GLY A 927 11.20 -17.64 34.07
CA GLY A 927 10.46 -18.73 33.45
C GLY A 927 9.22 -19.15 34.23
N ASP A 928 8.63 -18.26 35.03
CA ASP A 928 7.41 -18.52 35.80
C ASP A 928 6.10 -18.21 35.04
N HIS A 929 6.21 -17.73 33.78
CA HIS A 929 5.12 -17.32 32.89
C HIS A 929 4.42 -15.99 33.25
N ILE A 930 4.99 -15.23 34.17
CA ILE A 930 4.63 -13.85 34.47
C ILE A 930 5.64 -12.94 33.75
N ILE A 931 5.18 -11.80 33.24
CA ILE A 931 6.07 -10.90 32.50
C ILE A 931 6.78 -9.91 33.42
N ASP A 932 8.08 -9.74 33.19
CA ASP A 932 8.96 -8.89 34.00
C ASP A 932 9.29 -7.57 33.28
N TYR A 933 9.58 -7.68 31.98
CA TYR A 933 9.95 -6.56 31.13
C TYR A 933 9.20 -6.59 29.80
N LEU A 934 8.99 -5.42 29.23
CA LEU A 934 8.53 -5.24 27.85
C LEU A 934 9.60 -4.48 27.08
N TYR A 935 9.80 -4.81 25.80
CA TYR A 935 10.71 -4.10 24.90
C TYR A 935 10.00 -3.68 23.63
N ALA A 936 10.38 -2.53 23.08
CA ALA A 936 9.82 -2.01 21.86
C ALA A 936 10.80 -1.08 21.13
N GLY A 937 10.70 -1.05 19.80
CA GLY A 937 11.35 -0.04 18.96
C GLY A 937 10.37 1.07 18.56
N ASP A 938 10.89 2.26 18.25
CA ASP A 938 10.11 3.39 17.75
C ASP A 938 10.59 3.91 16.37
N LEU A 939 9.86 4.88 15.79
CA LEU A 939 10.18 5.47 14.49
C LEU A 939 11.47 6.31 14.48
N TYR A 940 11.97 6.71 15.64
CA TYR A 940 13.23 7.42 15.79
C TYR A 940 14.43 6.47 15.91
N GLY A 941 14.17 5.16 15.96
CA GLY A 941 15.21 4.14 16.12
C GLY A 941 15.59 3.89 17.57
N ASN A 942 14.82 4.38 18.54
CA ASN A 942 15.07 4.09 19.94
C ASN A 942 14.55 2.70 20.31
N LEU A 943 15.37 1.96 21.05
CA LEU A 943 15.01 0.70 21.69
C LEU A 943 14.67 0.98 23.17
N TRP A 944 13.43 0.75 23.56
CA TRP A 944 12.92 0.99 24.90
C TRP A 944 12.76 -0.31 25.69
N ARG A 945 12.91 -0.23 27.02
CA ARG A 945 12.46 -1.24 27.99
C ARG A 945 11.47 -0.62 28.96
N PHE A 946 10.39 -1.32 29.26
CA PHE A 946 9.42 -0.97 30.28
C PHE A 946 9.53 -1.99 31.40
N ASP A 947 9.73 -1.49 32.61
CA ASP A 947 9.81 -2.28 33.84
C ASP A 947 8.40 -2.53 34.36
N VAL A 948 8.00 -3.80 34.36
CA VAL A 948 6.71 -4.28 34.88
C VAL A 948 6.89 -5.30 36.00
N THR A 949 8.08 -5.40 36.61
CA THR A 949 8.37 -6.35 37.70
C THR A 949 7.61 -6.04 38.99
N SER A 950 7.03 -4.84 39.09
CA SER A 950 6.19 -4.45 40.22
C SER A 950 4.78 -5.04 40.11
N CYS A 951 4.22 -5.53 41.21
CA CYS A 951 2.78 -5.86 41.29
C CYS A 951 1.84 -4.63 41.33
N ASN A 952 2.40 -3.40 41.28
CA ASN A 952 1.63 -2.16 41.25
C ASN A 952 1.56 -1.56 39.82
N PRO A 953 0.37 -1.44 39.23
CA PRO A 953 0.14 -0.51 38.13
C PRO A 953 0.41 0.95 38.54
N PRO A 954 0.67 1.87 37.59
CA PRO A 954 0.85 3.28 37.88
C PRO A 954 -0.33 3.88 38.66
N GLY A 955 -0.03 4.56 39.77
CA GLY A 955 -1.03 5.21 40.63
C GLY A 955 -1.74 4.28 41.62
N ILE A 956 -1.39 2.99 41.66
CA ILE A 956 -1.94 2.00 42.60
C ILE A 956 -0.85 1.57 43.58
N ALA A 957 -1.19 1.46 44.87
CA ALA A 957 -0.29 0.94 45.90
C ALA A 957 -0.95 -0.23 46.64
N SER A 958 -0.47 -1.43 46.36
CA SER A 958 -0.88 -2.66 47.03
C SER A 958 0.10 -3.01 48.15
N ALA A 959 -0.41 -3.56 49.27
CA ALA A 959 0.44 -3.99 50.38
C ALA A 959 1.37 -5.14 49.95
N GLY A 960 2.65 -5.05 50.32
CA GLY A 960 3.67 -6.04 49.91
C GLY A 960 4.27 -5.80 48.52
N CYS A 961 3.77 -4.83 47.76
CA CYS A 961 4.31 -4.42 46.47
C CYS A 961 5.22 -3.19 46.62
N ALA A 962 6.36 -3.19 45.95
CA ALA A 962 7.27 -2.05 45.87
C ALA A 962 7.36 -1.54 44.42
N GLY A 963 7.53 -0.22 44.27
CA GLY A 963 7.59 0.42 42.95
C GLY A 963 6.23 0.50 42.25
N ALA A 964 6.29 0.82 40.96
CA ALA A 964 5.17 0.79 40.01
C ALA A 964 5.74 0.57 38.60
N TRP A 965 4.89 0.18 37.65
CA TRP A 965 5.31 0.05 36.25
C TRP A 965 5.83 1.38 35.68
N ALA A 966 6.93 1.34 34.94
CA ALA A 966 7.55 2.54 34.41
C ALA A 966 8.44 2.25 33.19
N VAL A 967 8.76 3.30 32.42
CA VAL A 967 9.84 3.24 31.44
C VAL A 967 11.18 3.14 32.17
N SER A 968 12.06 2.26 31.69
CA SER A 968 13.37 2.02 32.29
C SER A 968 14.29 3.26 32.20
N LYS A 969 15.20 3.38 33.17
CA LYS A 969 16.09 4.54 33.34
C LYS A 969 17.58 4.24 33.08
N PHE A 970 17.94 2.97 32.92
CA PHE A 970 19.30 2.50 32.60
C PHE A 970 20.41 3.17 33.43
N GLY A 971 20.38 2.98 34.75
CA GLY A 971 21.31 3.60 35.70
C GLY A 971 21.20 5.13 35.87
N GLY A 972 20.26 5.80 35.19
CA GLY A 972 19.96 7.23 35.30
C GLY A 972 18.79 7.57 36.22
N SER A 973 18.41 8.86 36.25
CA SER A 973 17.29 9.37 37.06
C SER A 973 15.98 9.57 36.29
N SER A 974 16.04 9.65 34.97
CA SER A 974 14.91 9.82 34.03
C SER A 974 14.79 8.64 33.08
N SER A 975 13.60 8.43 32.51
CA SER A 975 13.35 7.46 31.45
C SER A 975 14.31 7.70 30.28
N THR A 976 14.87 6.64 29.72
CA THR A 976 15.81 6.73 28.59
C THR A 976 15.80 5.44 27.77
N ALA A 977 16.15 5.55 26.49
CA ALA A 977 16.25 4.39 25.62
C ALA A 977 17.49 3.55 25.98
N LEU A 978 17.41 2.22 25.83
CA LEU A 978 18.56 1.33 25.96
C LEU A 978 19.60 1.63 24.87
N PHE A 979 19.12 1.95 23.67
CA PHE A 979 19.93 2.21 22.49
C PHE A 979 19.15 3.07 21.49
N SER A 980 19.86 3.86 20.67
CA SER A 980 19.29 4.60 19.54
C SER A 980 20.02 4.21 18.26
N ALA A 981 19.31 3.57 17.34
CA ALA A 981 19.84 3.07 16.07
C ALA A 981 20.12 4.23 15.12
N VAL A 982 21.38 4.34 14.71
CA VAL A 982 21.84 5.32 13.72
C VAL A 982 22.77 4.63 12.72
N ASN A 983 22.77 5.08 11.48
CA ASN A 983 23.70 4.60 10.47
C ASN A 983 25.13 5.16 10.69
N ALA A 984 26.07 4.81 9.81
CA ALA A 984 27.45 5.31 9.88
C ALA A 984 27.59 6.84 9.76
N THR A 985 26.61 7.53 9.15
CA THR A 985 26.56 9.00 9.05
C THR A 985 25.84 9.67 10.21
N GLY A 986 25.38 8.90 11.21
CA GLY A 986 24.61 9.40 12.35
C GLY A 986 23.14 9.65 12.05
N SER A 987 22.62 9.20 10.89
CA SER A 987 21.20 9.33 10.56
C SER A 987 20.37 8.28 11.31
N PRO A 988 19.26 8.66 11.95
CA PRO A 988 18.38 7.73 12.68
C PRO A 988 17.80 6.64 11.78
N GLN A 989 17.69 5.42 12.32
CA GLN A 989 17.18 4.26 11.61
C GLN A 989 15.90 3.73 12.32
N PRO A 990 14.71 3.90 11.72
CA PRO A 990 13.43 3.49 12.32
C PRO A 990 13.38 2.00 12.65
N ILE A 991 12.70 1.64 13.75
CA ILE A 991 12.41 0.25 14.11
C ILE A 991 10.91 0.04 14.02
N THR A 992 10.45 -0.59 12.93
CA THR A 992 9.01 -0.82 12.67
C THR A 992 8.57 -2.26 12.91
N THR A 993 9.43 -3.10 13.49
CA THR A 993 9.19 -4.54 13.68
C THR A 993 9.29 -4.96 15.13
N GLN A 994 8.84 -6.18 15.45
CA GLN A 994 9.07 -6.81 16.76
C GLN A 994 10.58 -7.01 17.01
N VAL A 995 11.00 -6.82 18.26
CA VAL A 995 12.36 -7.10 18.72
C VAL A 995 12.42 -8.50 19.37
N GLN A 996 13.53 -9.22 19.21
CA GLN A 996 13.71 -10.55 19.81
C GLN A 996 14.58 -10.44 21.06
N ILE A 997 14.10 -10.95 22.20
CA ILE A 997 14.85 -10.96 23.47
C ILE A 997 15.39 -12.36 23.73
N LEU A 998 16.70 -12.44 23.93
CA LEU A 998 17.42 -13.68 24.13
C LEU A 998 18.31 -13.60 25.37
N SER A 999 18.57 -14.74 25.98
CA SER A 999 19.66 -14.95 26.90
C SER A 999 20.80 -15.65 26.18
N VAL A 1000 21.97 -15.04 26.20
CA VAL A 1000 23.15 -15.49 25.48
C VAL A 1000 24.18 -15.96 26.51
N PRO A 1001 24.71 -17.19 26.41
CA PRO A 1001 25.63 -17.73 27.38
C PRO A 1001 26.93 -16.92 27.38
N SER A 1002 27.46 -16.67 28.57
CA SER A 1002 28.78 -16.09 28.73
C SER A 1002 29.78 -17.19 29.07
N PRO A 1003 30.91 -17.32 28.35
CA PRO A 1003 31.97 -18.27 28.73
C PRO A 1003 32.55 -18.02 30.13
N VAL A 1004 32.40 -16.79 30.63
CA VAL A 1004 32.83 -16.36 31.97
C VAL A 1004 31.68 -15.61 32.64
N GLY A 1005 31.21 -16.06 33.79
CA GLY A 1005 30.17 -15.39 34.58
C GLY A 1005 28.73 -15.66 34.16
N GLN A 1006 27.83 -14.75 34.51
CA GLN A 1006 26.39 -14.86 34.26
C GLN A 1006 26.05 -14.66 32.77
N PRO A 1007 24.95 -15.26 32.26
CA PRO A 1007 24.47 -15.03 30.90
C PRO A 1007 24.07 -13.56 30.67
N ARG A 1008 24.09 -13.10 29.42
CA ARG A 1008 23.66 -11.76 29.01
C ARG A 1008 22.25 -11.78 28.45
N ILE A 1009 21.53 -10.67 28.58
CA ILE A 1009 20.27 -10.45 27.89
C ILE A 1009 20.57 -9.63 26.64
N GLU A 1010 20.26 -10.18 25.49
CA GLU A 1010 20.46 -9.54 24.20
C GLU A 1010 19.12 -9.23 23.54
N VAL A 1011 19.03 -8.06 22.92
CA VAL A 1011 17.85 -7.61 22.19
C VAL A 1011 18.24 -7.42 20.73
N MET A 1012 17.69 -8.28 19.86
CA MET A 1012 18.00 -8.30 18.43
C MET A 1012 16.83 -7.76 17.58
N PHE A 1013 17.15 -6.95 16.57
CA PHE A 1013 16.15 -6.33 15.70
C PHE A 1013 16.77 -5.86 14.38
N GLY A 1014 15.93 -5.59 13.38
CA GLY A 1014 16.33 -4.94 12.13
C GLY A 1014 15.69 -3.56 11.99
N THR A 1015 16.33 -2.67 11.22
CA THR A 1015 15.83 -1.32 10.96
C THR A 1015 15.29 -1.17 9.54
N GLY A 1016 14.34 -0.25 9.39
CA GLY A 1016 13.66 0.03 8.13
C GLY A 1016 12.25 0.56 8.38
N LYS A 1017 11.66 1.19 7.37
CA LYS A 1017 10.24 1.55 7.36
C LYS A 1017 9.69 1.50 5.94
N ASN A 1018 8.40 1.30 5.80
CA ASN A 1018 7.66 1.38 4.54
C ASN A 1018 6.27 1.98 4.79
N ILE A 1019 6.24 3.23 5.25
CA ILE A 1019 5.06 3.89 5.81
C ILE A 1019 4.65 5.10 4.95
N GLU A 1020 5.59 5.72 4.24
CA GLU A 1020 5.37 6.85 3.36
C GLU A 1020 5.59 6.44 1.89
N THR A 1021 4.91 7.08 0.94
CA THR A 1021 5.16 6.89 -0.52
C THR A 1021 6.63 7.04 -0.89
N ALA A 1022 7.31 7.94 -0.17
CA ALA A 1022 8.73 8.16 -0.20
C ALA A 1022 9.56 6.88 0.02
N ASP A 1023 9.13 5.98 0.91
CA ASP A 1023 9.90 4.78 1.29
C ASP A 1023 9.99 3.72 0.18
N GLN A 1024 9.13 3.81 -0.85
CA GLN A 1024 9.15 2.88 -1.99
C GLN A 1024 10.14 3.25 -3.09
N LEU A 1025 10.76 4.43 -3.05
CA LEU A 1025 11.72 4.83 -4.07
C LEU A 1025 13.11 4.25 -3.72
N PRO A 1026 13.81 3.55 -4.63
CA PRO A 1026 15.10 2.92 -4.31
C PRO A 1026 16.18 3.91 -3.88
N ASN A 1027 16.09 5.17 -4.34
CA ASN A 1027 17.01 6.25 -4.01
C ASN A 1027 16.56 7.10 -2.81
N ASN A 1028 15.35 6.86 -2.30
CA ASN A 1028 14.83 7.49 -1.09
C ASN A 1028 14.82 6.51 0.08
N SER A 1029 15.67 5.46 0.00
CA SER A 1029 16.03 4.55 1.09
C SER A 1029 15.90 5.31 2.40
N PRO A 1030 14.90 5.01 3.25
CA PRO A 1030 14.59 5.83 4.39
C PRO A 1030 15.88 6.06 5.15
N THR A 1031 16.33 7.31 5.22
CA THR A 1031 17.46 7.74 6.06
C THR A 1031 18.82 7.02 5.88
N GLY A 1032 19.10 6.41 4.71
CA GLY A 1032 20.40 5.79 4.40
C GLY A 1032 20.46 4.28 4.63
N VAL A 1033 21.67 3.72 4.73
CA VAL A 1033 21.92 2.27 4.95
C VAL A 1033 21.19 1.80 6.21
N GLN A 1034 20.38 0.73 6.11
CA GLN A 1034 19.73 0.07 7.26
C GLN A 1034 20.57 -1.08 7.81
N SER A 1035 20.22 -1.57 9.00
CA SER A 1035 21.06 -2.53 9.72
C SER A 1035 20.27 -3.52 10.57
N ILE A 1036 20.90 -4.65 10.86
CA ILE A 1036 20.48 -5.59 11.91
C ILE A 1036 21.38 -5.35 13.13
N TYR A 1037 20.78 -5.34 14.31
CA TYR A 1037 21.46 -5.10 15.59
C TYR A 1037 21.23 -6.25 16.57
N GLY A 1038 22.22 -6.46 17.45
CA GLY A 1038 22.09 -7.21 18.70
C GLY A 1038 22.67 -6.37 19.83
N ILE A 1039 21.84 -6.01 20.81
CA ILE A 1039 22.19 -5.07 21.89
C ILE A 1039 22.13 -5.79 23.24
N TRP A 1040 23.22 -5.77 24.01
CA TRP A 1040 23.22 -6.26 25.39
C TRP A 1040 22.50 -5.27 26.31
N ASP A 1041 21.40 -5.74 26.93
CA ASP A 1041 20.82 -5.08 28.08
C ASP A 1041 21.69 -5.34 29.33
N TRP A 1042 22.47 -4.32 29.65
CA TRP A 1042 23.48 -4.34 30.70
C TRP A 1042 22.95 -3.95 32.08
N ASP A 1043 21.73 -3.41 32.20
CA ASP A 1043 21.18 -2.92 33.48
C ASP A 1043 20.24 -3.96 34.09
N MET A 1044 20.84 -4.95 34.75
CA MET A 1044 20.16 -6.09 35.38
C MET A 1044 20.34 -6.13 36.91
N ALA A 1045 20.92 -5.10 37.52
CA ALA A 1045 21.22 -5.09 38.95
C ALA A 1045 19.94 -5.15 39.80
N ASN A 1046 18.89 -4.41 39.40
CA ASN A 1046 17.59 -4.45 40.08
C ASN A 1046 16.93 -5.83 39.95
N TRP A 1047 16.92 -6.39 38.74
CA TRP A 1047 16.43 -7.75 38.49
C TRP A 1047 17.14 -8.78 39.37
N ASN A 1048 18.48 -8.74 39.38
CA ASN A 1048 19.31 -9.65 40.16
C ASN A 1048 19.09 -9.54 41.68
N ALA A 1049 18.53 -8.43 42.16
CA ALA A 1049 18.14 -8.27 43.56
C ALA A 1049 16.76 -8.87 43.87
N LEU A 1050 15.90 -9.05 42.86
CA LEU A 1050 14.54 -9.57 42.99
C LEU A 1050 14.44 -11.07 42.74
N SER A 1051 15.20 -11.61 41.77
CA SER A 1051 15.05 -13.00 41.30
C SER A 1051 16.29 -13.84 41.54
N GLN A 1052 16.12 -15.17 41.59
CA GLN A 1052 17.24 -16.13 41.60
C GLN A 1052 17.85 -16.35 40.23
N ALA A 1053 17.13 -16.01 39.15
CA ALA A 1053 17.69 -16.01 37.80
C ALA A 1053 18.61 -14.78 37.67
N GLN A 1054 19.90 -14.99 37.43
CA GLN A 1054 20.90 -13.93 37.48
C GLN A 1054 21.51 -13.66 36.09
N TYR A 1055 21.63 -12.37 35.74
CA TYR A 1055 22.16 -11.92 34.45
C TYR A 1055 23.31 -10.93 34.62
N ALA A 1056 24.26 -10.96 33.70
CA ALA A 1056 25.40 -10.07 33.72
C ALA A 1056 24.94 -8.60 33.71
N SER A 1057 25.39 -7.83 34.71
CA SER A 1057 25.02 -6.43 34.89
C SER A 1057 26.26 -5.54 34.98
N LEU A 1058 26.11 -4.28 34.54
CA LEU A 1058 27.07 -3.20 34.77
C LEU A 1058 26.45 -2.13 35.68
N THR A 1059 27.31 -1.30 36.27
CA THR A 1059 26.91 -0.18 37.13
C THR A 1059 27.08 1.15 36.42
N GLY A 1060 26.14 2.08 36.67
CA GLY A 1060 26.17 3.43 36.10
C GLY A 1060 25.77 3.47 34.63
N MET A 1061 25.42 4.65 34.14
CA MET A 1061 24.96 4.85 32.76
C MET A 1061 26.03 4.45 31.73
N GLN A 1062 25.63 3.73 30.69
CA GLN A 1062 26.51 3.33 29.58
C GLN A 1062 26.15 4.11 28.31
N SER A 1063 27.17 4.52 27.53
CA SER A 1063 26.98 5.13 26.21
C SER A 1063 27.22 4.07 25.14
N ILE A 1064 26.14 3.62 24.49
CA ILE A 1064 26.18 2.56 23.48
C ILE A 1064 25.96 3.20 22.11
N GLY A 1065 26.95 3.08 21.24
CA GLY A 1065 26.90 3.47 19.84
C GLY A 1065 27.77 2.53 19.01
N ARG A 1066 27.74 2.67 17.68
CA ARG A 1066 28.45 1.76 16.75
C ARG A 1066 29.93 1.53 17.06
N SER A 1067 30.63 2.54 17.60
CA SER A 1067 32.06 2.44 17.95
C SER A 1067 32.38 1.38 19.00
N VAL A 1068 31.44 1.11 19.90
CA VAL A 1068 31.55 0.09 20.96
C VAL A 1068 30.72 -1.17 20.64
N MET A 1069 30.41 -1.38 19.37
CA MET A 1069 29.75 -2.59 18.86
C MET A 1069 30.67 -3.34 17.91
N GLN A 1070 30.46 -4.65 17.77
CA GLN A 1070 31.15 -5.46 16.77
C GLN A 1070 30.46 -5.29 15.42
N GLN A 1071 31.17 -4.79 14.42
CA GLN A 1071 30.64 -4.78 13.06
C GLN A 1071 30.74 -6.18 12.46
N GLN A 1072 29.67 -6.62 11.80
CA GLN A 1072 29.66 -7.76 10.91
C GLN A 1072 29.43 -7.27 9.48
N THR A 1073 29.82 -8.07 8.50
CA THR A 1073 29.80 -7.70 7.08
C THR A 1073 29.18 -8.78 6.22
N VAL A 1074 28.42 -8.37 5.21
CA VAL A 1074 28.11 -9.23 4.06
C VAL A 1074 29.37 -9.30 3.20
N LEU A 1075 30.03 -10.45 3.17
CA LEU A 1075 31.27 -10.65 2.43
C LEU A 1075 31.05 -10.66 0.91
N GLY A 1076 29.88 -11.10 0.47
CA GLY A 1076 29.50 -11.12 -0.94
C GLY A 1076 28.13 -11.75 -1.19
N SER A 1077 27.63 -11.52 -2.40
CA SER A 1077 26.41 -12.15 -2.94
C SER A 1077 26.77 -12.95 -4.18
N TYR A 1078 26.37 -14.21 -4.20
CA TYR A 1078 26.80 -15.18 -5.21
C TYR A 1078 25.63 -16.00 -5.77
N ASN A 1079 25.76 -16.50 -7.00
CA ASN A 1079 24.90 -17.56 -7.52
C ASN A 1079 25.39 -18.94 -7.06
N ALA A 1080 24.66 -20.01 -7.41
CA ALA A 1080 25.02 -21.38 -7.04
C ALA A 1080 26.39 -21.85 -7.58
N SER A 1081 26.93 -21.21 -8.61
CA SER A 1081 28.27 -21.50 -9.16
C SER A 1081 29.39 -20.71 -8.49
N GLY A 1082 29.07 -19.88 -7.49
CA GLY A 1082 30.04 -19.04 -6.78
C GLY A 1082 30.46 -17.77 -7.52
N GLN A 1083 29.76 -17.41 -8.59
CA GLN A 1083 29.95 -16.14 -9.29
C GLN A 1083 29.10 -15.03 -8.66
N ALA A 1084 29.45 -13.76 -8.88
CA ALA A 1084 28.68 -12.63 -8.37
C ALA A 1084 27.20 -12.71 -8.80
N PHE A 1085 26.29 -12.52 -7.85
CA PHE A 1085 24.86 -12.62 -8.10
C PHE A 1085 24.33 -11.39 -8.87
N ALA A 1086 23.62 -11.63 -9.97
CA ALA A 1086 23.11 -10.59 -10.87
C ALA A 1086 21.66 -10.16 -10.56
N GLY A 1087 21.06 -10.61 -9.46
CA GLY A 1087 19.70 -10.23 -9.07
C GLY A 1087 18.57 -11.10 -9.67
N VAL A 1088 18.90 -12.16 -10.41
CA VAL A 1088 17.93 -13.08 -11.03
C VAL A 1088 18.22 -14.52 -10.64
N GLY A 1089 17.19 -15.25 -10.22
CA GLY A 1089 17.29 -16.64 -9.77
C GLY A 1089 17.76 -16.78 -8.31
N THR A 1090 18.26 -17.96 -7.93
CA THR A 1090 18.72 -18.22 -6.56
C THR A 1090 20.07 -17.56 -6.30
N GLY A 1091 20.07 -16.57 -5.41
CA GLY A 1091 21.27 -15.94 -4.87
C GLY A 1091 21.55 -16.37 -3.44
N PHE A 1092 22.82 -16.32 -3.03
CA PHE A 1092 23.31 -16.63 -1.69
C PHE A 1092 24.14 -15.48 -1.14
N ARG A 1093 24.06 -15.25 0.17
CA ARG A 1093 24.89 -14.30 0.91
C ARG A 1093 25.74 -15.02 1.94
N THR A 1094 26.99 -14.59 2.03
CA THR A 1094 27.94 -15.07 3.05
C THR A 1094 28.27 -13.94 4.01
N LEU A 1095 28.41 -14.24 5.31
CA LEU A 1095 28.67 -13.26 6.36
C LEU A 1095 30.04 -13.49 7.01
N SER A 1096 30.61 -12.44 7.61
CA SER A 1096 31.77 -12.56 8.51
C SER A 1096 31.44 -13.36 9.77
N THR A 1097 32.48 -13.81 10.49
CA THR A 1097 32.37 -14.61 11.72
C THR A 1097 33.06 -13.96 12.90
N ASP A 1098 33.22 -12.62 12.88
CA ASP A 1098 34.01 -11.92 13.89
C ASP A 1098 33.43 -12.14 15.29
N ALA A 1099 34.29 -12.34 16.29
CA ALA A 1099 33.84 -12.56 17.67
C ALA A 1099 33.50 -11.23 18.35
N VAL A 1100 32.49 -11.23 19.24
CA VAL A 1100 32.19 -10.06 20.08
C VAL A 1100 33.08 -10.10 21.32
N CYS A 1101 33.99 -9.12 21.43
CA CYS A 1101 34.84 -8.94 22.60
C CYS A 1101 34.10 -8.18 23.70
N TRP A 1102 33.26 -8.89 24.44
CA TRP A 1102 32.32 -8.33 25.42
C TRP A 1102 33.00 -7.55 26.54
N LYS A 1103 32.41 -6.40 26.91
CA LYS A 1103 32.86 -5.59 28.04
C LYS A 1103 32.90 -6.39 29.35
N ASN A 1104 33.93 -6.15 30.16
CA ASN A 1104 34.20 -6.81 31.44
C ASN A 1104 34.36 -8.34 31.33
N THR A 1105 34.86 -8.84 30.19
CA THR A 1105 35.26 -10.24 30.05
C THR A 1105 36.72 -10.36 29.65
N SER A 1106 37.26 -11.58 29.77
CA SER A 1106 38.56 -11.98 29.22
C SER A 1106 38.41 -12.84 27.96
N SER A 1107 37.25 -12.77 27.28
CA SER A 1107 36.91 -13.65 26.16
C SER A 1107 37.81 -13.43 24.94
N CYS A 1108 38.26 -12.18 24.71
CA CYS A 1108 39.26 -11.85 23.71
C CYS A 1108 40.61 -11.44 24.36
N PRO A 1109 41.74 -11.59 23.64
CA PRO A 1109 43.05 -11.15 24.12
C PRO A 1109 43.15 -9.63 24.39
N SER A 1110 42.40 -8.81 23.66
CA SER A 1110 42.34 -7.35 23.80
C SER A 1110 40.97 -6.81 23.37
N ASN A 1111 40.70 -5.52 23.62
CA ASN A 1111 39.47 -4.83 23.19
C ASN A 1111 38.15 -5.44 23.71
N ASN A 1112 38.15 -5.96 24.94
CA ASN A 1112 36.95 -6.41 25.65
C ASN A 1112 36.09 -5.21 26.09
N ASN A 1113 35.51 -4.49 25.12
CA ASN A 1113 34.75 -3.26 25.32
C ASN A 1113 33.43 -3.22 24.52
N LYS A 1114 32.98 -4.35 23.99
CA LYS A 1114 31.80 -4.43 23.14
C LYS A 1114 30.50 -4.67 23.92
N TYR A 1115 29.41 -4.09 23.43
CA TYR A 1115 28.05 -4.19 24.00
C TYR A 1115 27.07 -4.93 23.07
N GLY A 1116 27.57 -5.58 22.03
CA GLY A 1116 26.75 -6.24 21.03
C GLY A 1116 27.36 -6.13 19.64
N PHE A 1117 26.52 -6.25 18.62
CA PHE A 1117 26.93 -6.23 17.22
C PHE A 1117 25.94 -5.50 16.32
N TYR A 1118 26.42 -5.15 15.12
CA TYR A 1118 25.57 -4.70 14.02
C TYR A 1118 26.04 -5.25 12.68
N LEU A 1119 25.10 -5.42 11.75
CA LEU A 1119 25.33 -5.81 10.36
C LEU A 1119 24.61 -4.81 9.45
N ASP A 1120 25.37 -4.06 8.65
CA ASP A 1120 24.80 -3.15 7.65
C ASP A 1120 24.30 -3.94 6.43
N LEU A 1121 23.10 -3.59 5.94
CA LEU A 1121 22.49 -4.20 4.77
C LEU A 1121 23.02 -3.52 3.49
N PRO A 1122 23.60 -4.27 2.54
CA PRO A 1122 24.34 -3.68 1.44
C PRO A 1122 23.47 -3.25 0.24
N GLY A 1123 22.22 -3.70 0.15
CA GLY A 1123 21.33 -3.31 -0.94
C GLY A 1123 20.84 -1.86 -0.82
N ALA A 1124 20.73 -1.15 -1.95
CA ALA A 1124 20.14 0.18 -1.97
C ALA A 1124 18.66 0.10 -1.57
N GLY A 1125 18.24 0.86 -0.55
CA GLY A 1125 16.88 0.75 -0.01
C GLY A 1125 16.63 -0.52 0.81
N GLU A 1126 17.62 -1.39 0.99
CA GLU A 1126 17.42 -2.64 1.71
C GLU A 1126 17.13 -2.38 3.18
N GLY A 1127 16.02 -2.90 3.69
CA GLY A 1127 15.60 -2.73 5.07
C GLY A 1127 14.80 -3.90 5.61
N VAL A 1128 14.65 -3.95 6.93
CA VAL A 1128 13.83 -4.95 7.62
C VAL A 1128 12.52 -4.30 8.05
N ILE A 1129 11.44 -4.67 7.36
CA ILE A 1129 10.08 -4.20 7.66
C ILE A 1129 9.14 -5.32 8.10
N TYR A 1130 9.62 -6.58 8.07
CA TYR A 1130 8.88 -7.76 8.50
C TYR A 1130 9.44 -8.27 9.84
N ASN A 1131 8.55 -8.80 10.70
CA ASN A 1131 8.96 -9.25 12.02
C ASN A 1131 10.00 -10.38 11.92
N PRO A 1132 11.17 -10.26 12.57
CA PRO A 1132 12.13 -11.34 12.65
C PRO A 1132 11.60 -12.49 13.52
N THR A 1133 12.10 -13.69 13.29
CA THR A 1133 11.74 -14.89 14.05
C THR A 1133 12.97 -15.53 14.66
N LEU A 1134 12.89 -15.93 15.92
CA LEU A 1134 13.89 -16.78 16.56
C LEU A 1134 13.48 -18.26 16.42
N ALA A 1135 14.28 -19.05 15.71
CA ALA A 1135 14.04 -20.48 15.54
C ALA A 1135 15.33 -21.26 15.73
N PHE A 1136 15.28 -22.34 16.53
CA PHE A 1136 16.44 -23.21 16.82
C PHE A 1136 17.68 -22.41 17.29
N GLY A 1137 17.47 -21.41 18.15
CA GLY A 1137 18.51 -20.49 18.65
C GLY A 1137 19.20 -19.65 17.57
N THR A 1138 18.57 -19.45 16.42
CA THR A 1138 19.04 -18.63 15.29
C THR A 1138 18.06 -17.50 15.02
N PHE A 1139 18.57 -16.27 14.84
CA PHE A 1139 17.75 -15.13 14.45
C PHE A 1139 17.58 -15.12 12.94
N VAL A 1140 16.35 -15.25 12.45
CA VAL A 1140 16.04 -15.28 11.02
C VAL A 1140 15.14 -14.12 10.66
N VAL A 1141 15.47 -13.43 9.56
CA VAL A 1141 14.79 -12.21 9.14
C VAL A 1141 14.70 -12.12 7.62
N ASN A 1142 13.59 -11.59 7.12
CA ASN A 1142 13.41 -11.22 5.71
C ASN A 1142 13.67 -9.72 5.56
N SER A 1143 14.63 -9.35 4.70
CA SER A 1143 14.82 -7.97 4.23
C SER A 1143 14.08 -7.75 2.93
N THR A 1144 13.66 -6.51 2.68
CA THR A 1144 13.04 -6.07 1.42
C THR A 1144 13.94 -5.07 0.72
N ILE A 1145 13.92 -5.09 -0.61
CA ILE A 1145 14.59 -4.13 -1.50
C ILE A 1145 13.50 -3.51 -2.39
N PRO A 1146 13.18 -2.22 -2.23
CA PRO A 1146 12.15 -1.53 -3.01
C PRO A 1146 12.40 -1.59 -4.53
N SER A 1147 11.31 -1.61 -5.30
CA SER A 1147 11.37 -1.65 -6.76
C SER A 1147 11.60 -0.26 -7.37
N PRO A 1148 12.39 -0.12 -8.45
CA PRO A 1148 12.58 1.16 -9.15
C PRO A 1148 11.34 1.83 -9.73
N ASN A 1149 10.23 1.10 -9.94
CA ASN A 1149 9.05 1.60 -10.65
C ASN A 1149 7.75 1.50 -9.83
N SER A 1150 7.74 1.90 -8.56
CA SER A 1150 6.58 1.76 -7.67
C SER A 1150 5.48 2.81 -7.82
N GLN A 1151 5.63 3.81 -8.71
CA GLN A 1151 4.54 4.75 -9.00
C GLN A 1151 3.45 3.96 -9.74
N GLY A 1152 2.35 3.61 -9.06
CA GLY A 1152 1.24 2.79 -9.56
C GLY A 1152 0.43 3.37 -10.74
N LEU A 1153 1.11 3.94 -11.73
CA LEU A 1153 0.56 4.62 -12.90
C LEU A 1153 0.88 3.88 -14.22
N SER A 1154 1.49 2.69 -14.17
CA SER A 1154 1.80 1.89 -15.36
C SER A 1154 1.08 0.53 -15.34
N CYS A 1155 0.53 0.11 -16.48
CA CYS A 1155 -0.01 -1.24 -16.70
C CYS A 1155 1.08 -2.34 -16.74
N TYR A 1156 2.35 -1.96 -16.62
CA TYR A 1156 3.43 -2.91 -16.43
C TYR A 1156 3.55 -3.19 -14.93
N ALA A 1157 3.56 -4.47 -14.56
CA ALA A 1157 3.90 -4.84 -13.19
C ALA A 1157 5.24 -4.18 -12.83
N PRO A 1158 5.36 -3.48 -11.68
CA PRO A 1158 6.67 -3.13 -11.17
C PRO A 1158 7.49 -4.42 -11.12
N SER A 1159 8.81 -4.34 -11.37
CA SER A 1159 9.68 -5.46 -10.97
C SER A 1159 9.37 -5.74 -9.51
N PRO A 1160 8.97 -6.94 -9.11
CA PRO A 1160 8.48 -7.14 -7.77
C PRO A 1160 9.64 -6.89 -6.78
N PRO A 1161 9.38 -6.34 -5.58
CA PRO A 1161 10.44 -5.98 -4.65
C PRO A 1161 11.32 -7.20 -4.37
N GLY A 1162 12.63 -6.97 -4.38
CA GLY A 1162 13.61 -8.01 -4.07
C GLY A 1162 13.69 -8.26 -2.57
N GLY A 1163 14.40 -9.29 -2.13
CA GLY A 1163 14.63 -9.47 -0.71
C GLY A 1163 15.50 -10.67 -0.34
N TRP A 1164 16.13 -10.58 0.82
CA TRP A 1164 16.97 -11.66 1.36
C TRP A 1164 16.37 -12.22 2.63
N THR A 1165 16.30 -13.55 2.71
CA THR A 1165 16.11 -14.23 3.98
C THR A 1165 17.48 -14.51 4.58
N MET A 1166 17.76 -13.95 5.76
CA MET A 1166 19.05 -13.98 6.43
C MET A 1166 18.95 -14.74 7.75
N ALA A 1167 19.94 -15.60 8.03
CA ALA A 1167 20.10 -16.34 9.28
C ALA A 1167 21.36 -15.86 10.00
N ILE A 1168 21.16 -15.26 11.17
CA ILE A 1168 22.16 -14.54 11.95
C ILE A 1168 22.43 -15.29 13.25
N ASN A 1169 23.72 -15.45 13.57
CA ASN A 1169 24.15 -16.06 14.83
C ASN A 1169 23.97 -15.09 16.00
N PRO A 1170 23.13 -15.39 17.01
CA PRO A 1170 22.94 -14.47 18.14
C PRO A 1170 24.19 -14.25 19.00
N LEU A 1171 25.23 -15.09 18.93
CA LEU A 1171 26.45 -14.86 19.73
C LEU A 1171 27.27 -13.67 19.24
N ASN A 1172 27.22 -13.38 17.94
CA ASN A 1172 28.13 -12.43 17.33
C ASN A 1172 27.58 -11.60 16.18
N GLY A 1173 26.37 -11.89 15.70
CA GLY A 1173 25.75 -11.19 14.58
C GLY A 1173 26.23 -11.60 13.20
N GLY A 1174 27.14 -12.57 13.13
CA GLY A 1174 27.76 -13.03 11.90
C GLY A 1174 27.15 -14.34 11.40
N ALA A 1175 27.95 -15.08 10.64
CA ALA A 1175 27.56 -16.40 10.17
C ALA A 1175 27.45 -17.43 11.30
N LEU A 1176 26.60 -18.43 11.08
CA LEU A 1176 26.53 -19.63 11.91
C LEU A 1176 27.78 -20.52 11.70
N PRO A 1177 28.02 -21.53 12.56
CA PRO A 1177 29.13 -22.48 12.37
C PRO A 1177 29.07 -23.29 11.07
N ASN A 1178 27.88 -23.41 10.47
CA ASN A 1178 27.62 -24.13 9.23
C ASN A 1178 26.61 -23.34 8.37
N SER A 1179 26.61 -23.59 7.05
CA SER A 1179 25.63 -22.97 6.14
C SER A 1179 24.21 -23.35 6.55
N PHE A 1180 23.34 -22.34 6.61
CA PHE A 1180 21.95 -22.50 7.09
C PHE A 1180 20.98 -22.90 5.97
N PHE A 1181 21.19 -22.36 4.77
CA PHE A 1181 20.30 -22.57 3.63
C PHE A 1181 20.85 -23.65 2.70
N ALA A 1182 19.95 -24.52 2.23
CA ALA A 1182 20.25 -25.51 1.21
C ALA A 1182 20.18 -24.93 -0.20
N ASP A 1183 20.93 -25.50 -1.14
CA ASP A 1183 20.77 -25.26 -2.57
C ASP A 1183 19.52 -25.96 -3.14
N SER A 1184 19.28 -25.81 -4.45
CA SER A 1184 18.14 -26.43 -5.14
C SER A 1184 18.16 -27.96 -5.17
N THR A 1185 19.30 -28.59 -4.83
CA THR A 1185 19.44 -30.04 -4.70
C THR A 1185 19.28 -30.53 -3.25
N GLY A 1186 19.06 -29.61 -2.31
CA GLY A 1186 18.92 -29.91 -0.88
C GLY A 1186 20.25 -30.02 -0.13
N ASN A 1187 21.36 -29.60 -0.73
CA ASN A 1187 22.68 -29.64 -0.10
C ASN A 1187 23.03 -28.30 0.57
N PHE A 1188 23.61 -28.34 1.77
CA PHE A 1188 24.11 -27.15 2.45
C PHE A 1188 25.50 -26.80 1.93
N VAL A 1189 25.58 -25.81 1.05
CA VAL A 1189 26.81 -25.44 0.34
C VAL A 1189 27.58 -24.31 1.03
N THR A 1190 28.90 -24.30 0.86
CA THR A 1190 29.78 -23.15 1.17
C THR A 1190 30.27 -22.53 -0.13
N ILE A 1191 30.38 -21.21 -0.20
CA ILE A 1191 30.81 -20.51 -1.42
C ILE A 1191 32.20 -19.92 -1.18
N GLY A 1192 33.21 -20.39 -1.92
CA GLY A 1192 34.59 -19.96 -1.70
C GLY A 1192 35.12 -20.24 -0.28
N GLY A 1193 34.62 -21.30 0.38
CA GLY A 1193 34.92 -21.62 1.78
C GLY A 1193 34.16 -20.79 2.81
N GLN A 1194 33.32 -19.84 2.39
CA GLN A 1194 32.51 -19.00 3.28
C GLN A 1194 31.14 -19.62 3.56
N ILE A 1195 30.62 -19.32 4.75
CA ILE A 1195 29.34 -19.85 5.24
C ILE A 1195 28.18 -19.08 4.62
N VAL A 1196 27.21 -19.81 4.07
CA VAL A 1196 25.98 -19.24 3.52
C VAL A 1196 24.99 -18.96 4.65
N SER A 1197 24.72 -17.67 4.85
CA SER A 1197 23.84 -17.12 5.88
C SER A 1197 22.70 -16.29 5.30
N GLY A 1198 22.56 -16.22 3.98
CA GLY A 1198 21.42 -15.60 3.34
C GLY A 1198 21.07 -16.25 2.00
N VAL A 1199 19.79 -16.19 1.64
CA VAL A 1199 19.26 -16.67 0.36
C VAL A 1199 18.29 -15.64 -0.22
N TYR A 1200 18.37 -15.41 -1.53
CA TYR A 1200 17.49 -14.50 -2.26
C TYR A 1200 16.19 -15.23 -2.61
N LEU A 1201 15.16 -15.06 -1.78
CA LEU A 1201 13.86 -15.70 -1.95
C LEU A 1201 12.76 -14.74 -2.38
N ASN A 1202 13.03 -13.42 -2.32
CA ASN A 1202 11.98 -12.40 -2.38
C ASN A 1202 10.84 -12.70 -1.40
N ALA A 1203 11.22 -13.20 -0.22
CA ALA A 1203 10.28 -13.58 0.81
C ALA A 1203 9.63 -12.34 1.41
N VAL A 1204 8.32 -12.41 1.59
CA VAL A 1204 7.49 -11.37 2.20
C VAL A 1204 6.95 -11.87 3.53
N GLY A 1205 6.79 -10.95 4.48
CA GLY A 1205 6.37 -11.27 5.83
C GLY A 1205 7.40 -12.03 6.66
N SER A 1206 6.98 -12.49 7.84
CA SER A 1206 7.81 -13.24 8.79
C SER A 1206 7.94 -14.72 8.36
N PRO A 1207 9.13 -15.33 8.47
CA PRO A 1207 9.32 -16.75 8.19
C PRO A 1207 8.67 -17.64 9.25
N SER A 1208 8.05 -18.74 8.82
CA SER A 1208 7.54 -19.80 9.70
C SER A 1208 8.48 -21.01 9.71
N PHE A 1209 8.51 -21.78 10.80
CA PHE A 1209 9.37 -22.95 10.94
C PHE A 1209 8.61 -24.18 11.38
N VAL A 1210 9.00 -25.35 10.85
CA VAL A 1210 8.47 -26.66 11.22
C VAL A 1210 9.57 -27.72 11.26
N THR A 1211 9.30 -28.86 11.90
CA THR A 1211 10.16 -30.04 11.88
C THR A 1211 9.45 -31.21 11.19
N PHE A 1212 10.13 -31.87 10.26
CA PHE A 1212 9.65 -33.07 9.57
C PHE A 1212 10.76 -34.12 9.48
N GLY A 1213 10.52 -35.33 10.00
CA GLY A 1213 11.52 -36.41 10.04
C GLY A 1213 12.81 -36.02 10.78
N SER A 1214 12.69 -35.30 11.90
CA SER A 1214 13.81 -34.71 12.67
C SER A 1214 14.65 -33.67 11.93
N LYS A 1215 14.22 -33.22 10.74
CA LYS A 1215 14.86 -32.15 9.98
C LYS A 1215 14.04 -30.86 10.08
N PRO A 1216 14.67 -29.70 10.32
CA PRO A 1216 13.97 -28.42 10.36
C PRO A 1216 13.77 -27.84 8.95
N TYR A 1217 12.63 -27.18 8.76
CA TYR A 1217 12.23 -26.53 7.52
C TYR A 1217 11.75 -25.11 7.82
N MET A 1218 12.07 -24.20 6.92
CA MET A 1218 11.53 -22.86 6.85
C MET A 1218 10.45 -22.78 5.79
N ILE A 1219 9.43 -21.98 6.05
CA ILE A 1219 8.29 -21.75 5.18
C ILE A 1219 8.13 -20.24 5.01
N ASN A 1220 8.13 -19.78 3.77
CA ASN A 1220 7.96 -18.38 3.39
C ASN A 1220 6.88 -18.22 2.32
N GLN A 1221 6.38 -17.01 2.17
CA GLN A 1221 5.63 -16.58 0.98
C GLN A 1221 6.57 -15.74 0.12
N ASP A 1222 6.58 -15.97 -1.20
CA ASP A 1222 7.30 -15.08 -2.12
C ASP A 1222 6.43 -13.87 -2.52
N ASN A 1223 7.07 -12.88 -3.13
CA ASN A 1223 6.38 -11.67 -3.63
C ASN A 1223 5.36 -11.92 -4.76
N SER A 1224 5.23 -13.16 -5.24
CA SER A 1224 4.23 -13.59 -6.22
C SER A 1224 3.06 -14.36 -5.55
N GLY A 1225 3.08 -14.48 -4.22
CA GLY A 1225 2.03 -15.14 -3.45
C GLY A 1225 2.17 -16.67 -3.34
N ASN A 1226 3.30 -17.26 -3.71
CA ASN A 1226 3.52 -18.70 -3.65
C ASN A 1226 4.21 -19.13 -2.35
N PRO A 1227 3.89 -20.31 -1.81
CA PRO A 1227 4.60 -20.86 -0.66
C PRO A 1227 5.96 -21.42 -1.09
N ASN A 1228 7.01 -21.06 -0.36
CA ASN A 1228 8.35 -21.62 -0.45
C ASN A 1228 8.62 -22.48 0.79
N VAL A 1229 8.96 -23.76 0.60
CA VAL A 1229 9.33 -24.69 1.68
C VAL A 1229 10.77 -25.12 1.47
N GLN A 1230 11.65 -24.80 2.42
CA GLN A 1230 13.08 -25.06 2.30
C GLN A 1230 13.60 -25.77 3.55
N GLN A 1231 14.39 -26.83 3.37
CA GLN A 1231 15.12 -27.44 4.48
C GLN A 1231 16.22 -26.48 4.96
N VAL A 1232 16.35 -26.32 6.28
CA VAL A 1232 17.39 -25.49 6.89
C VAL A 1232 18.31 -26.31 7.79
N ASN A 1233 19.47 -25.75 8.13
CA ASN A 1233 20.49 -26.40 8.96
C ASN A 1233 20.88 -25.50 10.13
N PRO A 1234 20.04 -25.41 11.18
CA PRO A 1234 20.39 -24.68 12.39
C PRO A 1234 21.57 -25.35 13.11
N ALA A 1235 22.32 -24.56 13.87
CA ALA A 1235 23.41 -25.09 14.66
C ALA A 1235 22.90 -26.09 15.73
N PRO A 1236 23.61 -27.19 16.04
CA PRO A 1236 23.14 -28.23 16.97
C PRO A 1236 22.83 -27.74 18.39
N ASN A 1237 23.45 -26.63 18.81
CA ASN A 1237 23.26 -25.98 20.10
C ASN A 1237 23.12 -24.46 19.87
N GLY A 1238 22.02 -24.03 19.26
CA GLY A 1238 21.74 -22.61 19.06
C GLY A 1238 21.94 -21.84 20.37
N ALA A 1239 22.85 -20.87 20.37
CA ALA A 1239 23.34 -20.29 21.61
C ALA A 1239 22.39 -19.25 22.21
N GLY A 1240 21.45 -18.69 21.45
CA GLY A 1240 20.44 -17.79 21.97
C GLY A 1240 19.27 -18.56 22.59
N GLN A 1241 19.11 -18.48 23.91
CA GLN A 1241 17.91 -18.97 24.60
C GLN A 1241 16.83 -17.89 24.57
N ARG A 1242 15.65 -18.18 24.01
CA ARG A 1242 14.56 -17.21 23.93
C ARG A 1242 14.09 -16.80 25.33
N ARG A 1243 13.91 -15.50 25.57
CA ARG A 1243 13.25 -14.96 26.79
C ARG A 1243 11.88 -14.36 26.50
N THR A 1244 11.53 -14.19 25.23
CA THR A 1244 10.15 -13.95 24.85
C THR A 1244 9.35 -15.25 24.96
N TRP A 1245 8.19 -15.20 25.59
CA TRP A 1245 7.31 -16.36 25.75
C TRP A 1245 6.98 -17.02 24.38
N THR A 1246 6.89 -18.36 24.38
CA THR A 1246 6.85 -19.31 23.23
C THR A 1246 8.19 -19.97 22.88
N GLU A 1247 8.89 -20.54 23.86
CA GLU A 1247 9.52 -21.84 23.63
C GLU A 1247 8.60 -22.88 24.28
N LEU A 1248 7.99 -23.75 23.46
CA LEU A 1248 7.41 -24.98 23.98
C LEU A 1248 8.61 -25.81 24.45
N ARG A 1249 9.06 -25.60 25.69
CA ARG A 1249 10.07 -26.45 26.34
C ARG A 1249 9.58 -27.88 26.40
#